data_AF-A0AAV2ZAY9-F1
#
_entry.id   AF-A0AAV2ZAY9-F1
#
_cell.length_a   1.000
_cell.length_b   1.000
_cell.length_c   1.000
_cell.angle_alpha   90.00
_cell.angle_beta   90.00
_cell.angle_gamma   90.00
#
_symmetry.space_group_name_H-M   'P 1'
#
loop_
_entity.id
_entity.type
_entity.pdbx_description
1 polymer ?
#
loop_
_entity_poly.entity_id
_entity_poly.type
_entity_poly.pdbx_seq_one_letter_code
_entity_poly.pdbx_strand_id
1 'polypeptide(L)'
;MYQYTINERSVILSFQQTKTRARHHGRSNVTSAMSARKPSGRQIKELFYSEVTPASDSDSTAFFRCRCGKIRAQSLRHGYTNLTQHVVMKHPEWLTSLQHESDVGPVVALANRTDDSPSKTPVASAEDREMRTPERKTTSMDASPSSSVKAEINGLAGEKDSEPETNGDDDAEDEAAPAVAVETIDDEGVTDEAESADAATAVAEAAIAMGETQVKSPVSSPPCAPVVRKREDYLTWDDYFMSVAFLSAMRSKDPSTQVGACIVSPDNKIVGIGYNGFPNGCGDDNLPWARESSTGSALDTKYPYVCHAEMNAILNKNAADVRGCTIYVALFPCNECAKLIIQSGIARVMYCSDKYHNESQEHWEINEALSSTGLCIWAIIPHFAQPKAGDSQSTTATAAIMREWMTTPSVMVNEQRVKHNVQHMQQIATSHGVQLRPHVKTHKSVEIAQLQLEAGAVGITTSKPTEALKFLHSGLKGLKSVLLAYPVVHTNKMTKLLVAAQQFKMELRVTVDSINGLDAVEKAAISCDYPVHVLLHIDVGYHRVGMEEGDPRIAAFAKRIHDSKHLEFTGILSHAGHAYACSNAEECAALAETERQIMLRIKSSIEAIGVPVPVVSVGSTLTELPRKNFEGITEIRPGNYVFLDRTPLRMGLVRVKDLSLTVLVTVVSVNKHNIIVDAGSKVLSSDMPRAGANPTDFGNKCYGLAFLEKDFDLLGDDAEPSQNRVTLANGREIVCFEVSKLSEEHGWLKQVDGVPAPAIGQRMIVIPNHSCVVTNLTDSLYVQGEHSKVWKVLSRGCTQ
;
A
#
# COMPACT_ATOMS: atom_id res chain seq x y z
N MET A 1 -19.06 16.51 -41.35
CA MET A 1 -17.79 16.27 -42.06
C MET A 1 -16.75 16.01 -40.98
N TYR A 2 -16.28 14.80 -40.68
CA TYR A 2 -15.85 13.69 -41.53
C TYR A 2 -16.29 12.34 -40.92
N GLN A 3 -16.77 11.42 -41.75
CA GLN A 3 -16.87 9.99 -41.45
C GLN A 3 -15.51 9.34 -41.77
N TYR A 4 -14.98 8.49 -40.89
CA TYR A 4 -13.89 7.58 -41.23
C TYR A 4 -14.23 6.15 -40.81
N THR A 5 -14.31 5.29 -41.81
CA THR A 5 -14.42 3.83 -41.72
C THR A 5 -13.00 3.27 -41.73
N ILE A 6 -12.58 2.55 -40.68
CA ILE A 6 -11.34 1.76 -40.71
C ILE A 6 -11.72 0.32 -41.07
N ASN A 7 -11.08 -0.18 -42.12
CA ASN A 7 -11.36 -1.45 -42.78
C ASN A 7 -10.52 -2.56 -42.11
N GLU A 8 -11.11 -3.31 -41.18
CA GLU A 8 -10.50 -4.50 -40.58
C GLU A 8 -10.61 -5.68 -41.54
N ARG A 9 -9.56 -5.98 -42.32
CA ARG A 9 -9.39 -7.27 -43.01
C ARG A 9 -7.98 -7.41 -43.57
N SER A 10 -7.03 -7.83 -42.74
CA SER A 10 -5.77 -8.47 -43.13
C SER A 10 -5.14 -9.05 -41.87
N VAL A 11 -4.48 -10.21 -41.98
CA VAL A 11 -3.85 -10.99 -40.88
C VAL A 11 -4.76 -11.99 -40.15
N ILE A 12 -5.44 -12.85 -40.91
CA ILE A 12 -5.65 -14.26 -40.53
C ILE A 12 -5.52 -15.09 -41.81
N LEU A 13 -4.43 -15.87 -41.96
CA LEU A 13 -4.39 -17.22 -42.56
C LEU A 13 -2.96 -17.70 -42.89
N SER A 14 -2.80 -19.03 -42.82
CA SER A 14 -1.60 -19.88 -43.03
C SER A 14 -0.66 -19.93 -41.80
N PHE A 15 -0.38 -21.08 -41.17
CA PHE A 15 -0.23 -22.44 -41.66
C PHE A 15 -0.79 -23.48 -40.65
N GLN A 16 -1.51 -24.47 -41.17
CA GLN A 16 -1.74 -25.76 -40.52
C GLN A 16 -1.32 -26.89 -41.47
N GLN A 17 -0.75 -27.95 -40.86
CA GLN A 17 -0.53 -29.32 -41.33
C GLN A 17 0.81 -29.69 -41.98
N THR A 18 1.63 -30.43 -41.23
CA THR A 18 1.93 -31.85 -41.54
C THR A 18 2.30 -32.64 -40.28
N LYS A 19 1.68 -33.81 -40.09
CA LYS A 19 1.98 -34.83 -39.07
C LYS A 19 3.14 -35.71 -39.56
N THR A 20 4.07 -36.15 -38.69
CA THR A 20 4.21 -37.56 -38.22
C THR A 20 5.53 -37.83 -37.44
N ARG A 21 5.37 -38.54 -36.30
CA ARG A 21 6.26 -39.48 -35.57
C ARG A 21 7.81 -39.39 -35.71
N ALA A 22 8.48 -39.25 -34.57
CA ALA A 22 9.56 -40.16 -34.13
C ALA A 22 9.79 -40.08 -32.61
N ARG A 23 9.99 -41.25 -31.99
CA ARG A 23 10.33 -41.46 -30.57
C ARG A 23 11.85 -41.28 -30.35
N HIS A 24 12.18 -41.01 -29.08
CA HIS A 24 13.39 -41.41 -28.34
C HIS A 24 14.65 -40.54 -28.37
N HIS A 25 15.08 -40.27 -27.12
CA HIS A 25 16.43 -40.12 -26.59
C HIS A 25 17.20 -38.81 -26.88
N GLY A 26 17.76 -38.25 -25.81
CA GLY A 26 19.05 -37.57 -25.88
C GLY A 26 19.08 -36.13 -25.40
N ARG A 27 19.63 -35.96 -24.21
CA ARG A 27 20.38 -34.78 -23.73
C ARG A 27 20.95 -33.89 -24.85
N SER A 28 20.79 -32.57 -24.74
CA SER A 28 21.83 -31.62 -24.29
C SER A 28 21.59 -30.19 -24.81
N ASN A 29 21.65 -29.25 -23.86
CA ASN A 29 22.05 -27.83 -23.90
C ASN A 29 21.97 -27.05 -25.22
N VAL A 30 21.37 -25.85 -25.19
CA VAL A 30 22.08 -24.55 -25.02
C VAL A 30 21.07 -23.47 -24.58
N THR A 31 21.24 -22.92 -23.39
CA THR A 31 21.05 -21.48 -23.11
C THR A 31 22.10 -21.06 -22.10
N SER A 32 22.97 -20.15 -22.52
CA SER A 32 24.06 -19.53 -21.77
C SER A 32 23.64 -18.12 -21.38
N ALA A 33 23.52 -17.87 -20.08
CA ALA A 33 23.76 -16.58 -19.43
C ALA A 33 23.85 -16.82 -17.91
N MET A 34 24.82 -16.16 -17.26
CA MET A 34 25.41 -16.53 -15.97
C MET A 34 24.46 -16.38 -14.77
N SER A 35 24.19 -17.50 -14.07
CA SER A 35 23.68 -17.54 -12.69
C SER A 35 24.76 -18.14 -11.81
N ALA A 36 25.16 -17.43 -10.74
CA ALA A 36 26.02 -17.98 -9.68
C ALA A 36 25.38 -19.29 -9.15
N ARG A 37 26.05 -20.43 -9.40
CA ARG A 37 25.48 -21.75 -9.09
C ARG A 37 25.53 -22.00 -7.59
N LYS A 38 24.36 -22.24 -6.98
CA LYS A 38 24.28 -22.77 -5.60
C LYS A 38 25.06 -24.09 -5.51
N PRO A 39 25.88 -24.31 -4.47
CA PRO A 39 26.67 -25.53 -4.34
C PRO A 39 25.76 -26.76 -4.24
N SER A 40 26.09 -27.81 -4.97
CA SER A 40 25.38 -29.08 -4.92
C SER A 40 25.49 -29.73 -3.54
N GLY A 41 24.53 -30.58 -3.17
CA GLY A 41 24.57 -31.28 -1.88
C GLY A 41 25.85 -32.11 -1.65
N ARG A 42 26.49 -32.58 -2.73
CA ARG A 42 27.81 -33.25 -2.67
C ARG A 42 28.92 -32.29 -2.29
N GLN A 43 28.95 -31.09 -2.88
CA GLN A 43 29.92 -30.04 -2.52
C GLN A 43 29.74 -29.59 -1.08
N ILE A 44 28.49 -29.48 -0.60
CA ILE A 44 28.22 -29.17 0.81
C ILE A 44 28.76 -30.27 1.74
N LYS A 45 28.62 -31.54 1.36
CA LYS A 45 29.25 -32.66 2.10
C LYS A 45 30.77 -32.52 2.11
N GLU A 46 31.40 -32.30 0.97
CA GLU A 46 32.87 -32.23 0.85
C GLU A 46 33.45 -31.00 1.59
N LEU A 47 32.76 -29.87 1.57
CA LEU A 47 33.24 -28.63 2.20
C LEU A 47 33.06 -28.62 3.73
N PHE A 48 31.91 -29.10 4.22
CA PHE A 48 31.50 -28.86 5.61
C PHE A 48 31.43 -30.10 6.48
N TYR A 49 31.67 -31.30 5.94
CA TYR A 49 31.54 -32.55 6.68
C TYR A 49 32.72 -33.50 6.49
N SER A 50 33.11 -34.15 7.58
CA SER A 50 34.00 -35.31 7.59
C SER A 50 33.21 -36.59 7.86
N GLU A 51 33.60 -37.69 7.22
CA GLU A 51 32.95 -38.99 7.38
C GLU A 51 33.44 -39.66 8.66
N VAL A 52 32.51 -40.16 9.49
CA VAL A 52 32.80 -40.75 10.80
C VAL A 52 32.83 -42.28 10.73
N THR A 53 31.96 -42.87 9.90
CA THR A 53 31.90 -44.32 9.67
C THR A 53 31.59 -44.59 8.19
N PRO A 54 32.40 -45.41 7.50
CA PRO A 54 32.15 -45.76 6.10
C PRO A 54 30.85 -46.57 5.97
N ALA A 55 30.11 -46.31 4.89
CA ALA A 55 28.95 -47.11 4.49
C ALA A 55 29.38 -48.57 4.19
N SER A 56 28.85 -49.56 4.93
CA SER A 56 28.98 -50.98 4.56
C SER A 56 27.98 -51.35 3.46
N ASP A 57 28.43 -52.01 2.40
CA ASP A 57 27.63 -52.33 1.21
C ASP A 57 26.41 -53.20 1.54
N SER A 58 25.24 -52.56 1.61
CA SER A 58 23.96 -52.98 0.99
C SER A 58 22.75 -52.19 1.51
N ASP A 59 22.83 -51.46 2.63
CA ASP A 59 21.75 -50.54 3.07
C ASP A 59 22.18 -49.46 4.10
N SER A 60 23.43 -49.00 4.04
CA SER A 60 24.03 -48.25 5.15
C SER A 60 23.82 -46.74 5.07
N THR A 61 23.14 -46.24 6.10
CA THR A 61 23.17 -44.83 6.48
C THR A 61 24.58 -44.49 6.97
N ALA A 62 25.24 -43.52 6.34
CA ALA A 62 26.56 -43.06 6.75
C ALA A 62 26.44 -41.89 7.73
N PHE A 63 27.41 -41.76 8.64
CA PHE A 63 27.45 -40.69 9.63
C PHE A 63 28.52 -39.67 9.28
N PHE A 64 28.13 -38.40 9.23
CA PHE A 64 28.97 -37.28 8.87
C PHE A 64 29.06 -36.29 10.02
N ARG A 65 30.26 -35.90 10.42
CA ARG A 65 30.50 -34.85 11.42
C ARG A 65 30.65 -33.51 10.70
N CYS A 66 29.74 -32.60 10.99
CA CYS A 66 29.79 -31.23 10.50
C CYS A 66 30.94 -30.47 11.18
N ARG A 67 31.50 -29.43 10.54
CA ARG A 67 32.47 -28.50 11.15
C ARG A 67 31.96 -27.89 12.47
N CYS A 68 30.64 -27.74 12.66
CA CYS A 68 30.06 -27.29 13.93
C CYS A 68 30.07 -28.36 15.04
N GLY A 69 30.65 -29.53 14.80
CA GLY A 69 30.75 -30.67 15.72
C GLY A 69 29.57 -31.64 15.73
N LYS A 70 28.43 -31.31 15.08
CA LYS A 70 27.24 -32.17 15.06
C LYS A 70 27.38 -33.34 14.09
N ILE A 71 27.01 -34.54 14.54
CA ILE A 71 26.97 -35.75 13.71
C ILE A 71 25.58 -35.87 13.06
N ARG A 72 25.55 -36.17 11.75
CA ARG A 72 24.34 -36.32 10.95
C ARG A 72 24.36 -37.65 10.20
N ALA A 73 23.25 -38.37 10.30
CA ALA A 73 22.99 -39.58 9.54
C ALA A 73 22.47 -39.21 8.14
N GLN A 74 23.05 -39.79 7.10
CA GLN A 74 22.63 -39.58 5.71
C GLN A 74 22.61 -40.92 4.95
N SER A 75 21.46 -41.24 4.38
CA SER A 75 21.33 -42.35 3.43
C SER A 75 21.84 -41.90 2.07
N LEU A 76 22.80 -42.63 1.50
CA LEU A 76 23.39 -42.32 0.19
C LEU A 76 22.40 -42.54 -0.98
N ARG A 77 21.29 -43.28 -0.77
CA ARG A 77 20.22 -43.45 -1.76
C ARG A 77 19.39 -42.18 -2.00
N HIS A 78 19.32 -41.27 -1.01
CA HIS A 78 18.47 -40.07 -1.05
C HIS A 78 19.26 -38.77 -1.30
N GLY A 79 20.49 -38.87 -1.82
CA GLY A 79 21.40 -37.73 -1.98
C GLY A 79 21.88 -37.17 -0.64
N TYR A 80 22.30 -35.91 -0.61
CA TYR A 80 22.87 -35.25 0.59
C TYR A 80 21.89 -34.25 1.23
N THR A 81 20.59 -34.51 1.11
CA THR A 81 19.51 -33.57 1.46
C THR A 81 19.50 -33.20 2.94
N ASN A 82 19.78 -34.16 3.85
CA ASN A 82 19.79 -33.87 5.30
C ASN A 82 21.02 -33.03 5.69
N LEU A 83 22.16 -33.27 5.06
CA LEU A 83 23.37 -32.47 5.26
C LEU A 83 23.17 -31.05 4.72
N THR A 84 22.57 -30.94 3.54
CA THR A 84 22.25 -29.66 2.88
C THR A 84 21.29 -28.84 3.72
N GLN A 85 20.19 -29.44 4.17
CA GLN A 85 19.20 -28.76 5.01
C GLN A 85 19.81 -28.31 6.35
N HIS A 86 20.74 -29.08 6.92
CA HIS A 86 21.43 -28.66 8.14
C HIS A 86 22.26 -27.39 7.94
N VAL A 87 23.08 -27.33 6.89
CA VAL A 87 23.93 -26.17 6.60
C VAL A 87 23.08 -24.95 6.23
N VAL A 88 22.07 -25.11 5.37
CA VAL A 88 21.17 -24.01 4.98
C VAL A 88 20.42 -23.42 6.18
N MET A 89 19.95 -24.26 7.11
CA MET A 89 19.10 -23.81 8.21
C MET A 89 19.88 -23.34 9.44
N LYS A 90 21.10 -23.84 9.65
CA LYS A 90 21.88 -23.57 10.87
C LYS A 90 23.15 -22.78 10.63
N HIS A 91 23.65 -22.78 9.40
CA HIS A 91 24.89 -22.10 9.00
C HIS A 91 24.78 -21.42 7.62
N PRO A 92 23.73 -20.60 7.35
CA PRO A 92 23.57 -19.92 6.06
C PRO A 92 24.77 -18.99 5.72
N GLU A 93 25.47 -18.50 6.73
CA GLU A 93 26.67 -17.66 6.59
C GLU A 93 27.82 -18.38 5.86
N TRP A 94 27.96 -19.70 6.03
CA TRP A 94 29.00 -20.49 5.33
C TRP A 94 28.76 -20.61 3.83
N LEU A 95 27.51 -20.53 3.40
CA LEU A 95 27.14 -20.53 1.98
C LEU A 95 27.33 -19.15 1.36
N THR A 96 27.19 -18.09 2.16
CA THR A 96 27.39 -16.71 1.74
C THR A 96 28.88 -16.39 1.60
N SER A 97 29.74 -16.93 2.47
CA SER A 97 31.20 -16.78 2.35
C SER A 97 31.77 -17.46 1.11
N LEU A 98 31.18 -18.58 0.66
CA LEU A 98 31.56 -19.25 -0.59
C LEU A 98 31.20 -18.44 -1.85
N GLN A 99 30.26 -17.51 -1.77
CA GLN A 99 29.88 -16.64 -2.88
C GLN A 99 30.83 -15.45 -3.06
N HIS A 100 31.63 -15.12 -2.04
CA HIS A 100 32.63 -14.07 -2.08
C HIS A 100 34.04 -14.57 -2.44
N GLU A 101 34.30 -15.88 -2.42
CA GLU A 101 35.61 -16.46 -2.77
C GLU A 101 35.77 -16.79 -4.27
N SER A 102 34.72 -16.64 -5.09
CA SER A 102 34.79 -16.90 -6.54
C SER A 102 35.40 -15.78 -7.39
N ASP A 103 35.86 -14.67 -6.77
CA ASP A 103 36.41 -13.49 -7.45
C ASP A 103 37.94 -13.28 -7.27
N VAL A 104 38.70 -14.30 -6.84
CA VAL A 104 40.18 -14.19 -6.76
C VAL A 104 40.84 -15.31 -7.57
N GLY A 105 41.63 -14.90 -8.57
CA GLY A 105 42.40 -15.77 -9.47
C GLY A 105 43.47 -16.63 -8.76
N PRO A 106 44.11 -17.57 -9.48
CA PRO A 106 44.79 -18.70 -8.87
C PRO A 106 46.08 -18.29 -8.16
N VAL A 107 46.19 -18.61 -6.87
CA VAL A 107 47.46 -18.59 -6.14
C VAL A 107 48.07 -19.98 -6.18
N VAL A 108 49.32 -19.99 -6.66
CA VAL A 108 50.21 -21.14 -6.83
C VAL A 108 50.50 -21.83 -5.50
N ALA A 109 50.64 -23.16 -5.57
CA ALA A 109 50.98 -24.07 -4.50
C ALA A 109 52.25 -23.68 -3.71
N LEU A 110 52.23 -23.92 -2.40
CA LEU A 110 53.43 -24.24 -1.61
C LEU A 110 53.07 -25.20 -0.47
N ALA A 111 53.98 -26.15 -0.28
CA ALA A 111 53.77 -27.46 0.30
C ALA A 111 53.97 -27.54 1.82
N ASN A 112 53.41 -28.61 2.40
CA ASN A 112 53.87 -29.37 3.57
C ASN A 112 54.14 -28.60 4.89
N ARG A 113 53.45 -28.98 5.96
CA ARG A 113 53.95 -29.99 6.92
C ARG A 113 52.95 -30.28 8.04
N THR A 114 53.07 -31.51 8.50
CA THR A 114 52.37 -32.23 9.55
C THR A 114 52.71 -31.70 10.95
N ASP A 115 51.76 -31.72 11.88
CA ASP A 115 51.70 -32.68 13.00
C ASP A 115 51.05 -32.12 14.28
N ASP A 116 50.24 -33.01 14.87
CA ASP A 116 49.95 -33.24 16.29
C ASP A 116 49.22 -32.18 17.18
N SER A 117 47.91 -32.40 17.31
CA SER A 117 47.18 -32.91 18.51
C SER A 117 47.91 -32.96 19.88
N PRO A 118 47.20 -33.13 21.02
CA PRO A 118 45.94 -32.54 21.46
C PRO A 118 45.90 -32.19 22.98
N SER A 119 44.76 -31.60 23.39
CA SER A 119 44.07 -31.83 24.67
C SER A 119 44.59 -31.13 25.95
N LYS A 120 43.74 -30.29 26.55
CA LYS A 120 42.92 -30.61 27.75
C LYS A 120 42.35 -29.31 28.36
N THR A 121 41.05 -29.14 28.23
CA THR A 121 40.18 -28.50 29.25
C THR A 121 40.19 -29.37 30.53
N PRO A 122 39.96 -28.83 31.76
CA PRO A 122 38.66 -28.21 32.06
C PRO A 122 38.64 -27.03 33.04
N VAL A 123 37.41 -26.53 33.10
CA VAL A 123 36.79 -25.41 33.82
C VAL A 123 36.79 -25.56 35.36
N ALA A 124 36.50 -24.41 36.00
CA ALA A 124 36.07 -24.15 37.39
C ALA A 124 37.23 -23.82 38.34
N SER A 125 37.18 -22.79 39.19
CA SER A 125 36.07 -22.14 39.90
C SER A 125 36.51 -20.76 40.41
N ALA A 126 35.55 -19.85 40.64
CA ALA A 126 35.75 -18.62 41.39
C ALA A 126 35.15 -18.78 42.80
N GLU A 127 35.85 -18.21 43.79
CA GLU A 127 35.54 -17.93 45.22
C GLU A 127 36.93 -18.01 45.92
N ASP A 128 37.43 -17.08 46.74
CA ASP A 128 36.78 -16.22 47.71
C ASP A 128 37.81 -15.20 48.30
N ARG A 129 37.28 -14.13 48.90
CA ARG A 129 37.80 -13.36 50.05
C ARG A 129 39.01 -12.37 50.01
N GLU A 130 38.62 -11.10 50.21
CA GLU A 130 38.95 -10.17 51.31
C GLU A 130 40.29 -9.40 51.42
N MET A 131 40.12 -8.06 51.33
CA MET A 131 40.61 -6.99 52.24
C MET A 131 42.12 -6.72 52.44
N ARG A 132 42.61 -5.58 51.92
CA ARG A 132 42.97 -4.33 52.67
C ARG A 132 43.82 -3.36 51.84
N THR A 133 43.42 -2.09 51.89
CA THR A 133 44.12 -0.80 51.61
C THR A 133 45.48 -0.68 52.34
N PRO A 134 46.41 0.28 52.05
CA PRO A 134 46.10 1.70 51.80
C PRO A 134 47.07 2.59 50.96
N GLU A 135 46.61 3.84 50.74
CA GLU A 135 47.37 5.11 50.60
C GLU A 135 48.32 5.33 49.39
N ARG A 136 48.61 6.52 48.85
CA ARG A 136 48.12 7.92 48.86
C ARG A 136 49.13 8.72 48.01
N LYS A 137 48.71 9.87 47.46
CA LYS A 137 49.48 11.09 47.06
C LYS A 137 49.56 11.40 45.54
N THR A 138 48.81 12.43 45.08
CA THR A 138 49.18 13.86 44.77
C THR A 138 49.78 13.97 43.35
N THR A 139 49.55 14.95 42.46
CA THR A 139 49.07 16.36 42.45
C THR A 139 49.02 16.77 40.95
N SER A 140 47.92 17.33 40.41
CA SER A 140 47.62 18.75 40.12
C SER A 140 48.35 19.44 38.93
N MET A 141 47.60 20.36 38.29
CA MET A 141 47.97 21.53 37.45
C MET A 141 48.07 21.32 35.93
N ASP A 142 47.76 22.28 35.05
CA ASP A 142 46.77 23.38 34.98
C ASP A 142 46.96 24.07 33.59
N ALA A 143 45.93 24.78 33.13
CA ALA A 143 45.93 26.01 32.33
C ALA A 143 46.40 26.09 30.83
N SER A 144 45.53 26.76 30.06
CA SER A 144 45.65 27.33 28.70
C SER A 144 46.62 28.53 28.60
N PRO A 145 46.91 29.08 27.39
CA PRO A 145 46.33 30.41 27.05
C PRO A 145 46.11 30.69 25.53
N SER A 146 45.73 31.94 25.24
CA SER A 146 45.15 32.54 24.03
C SER A 146 46.10 33.38 23.13
N SER A 147 45.61 33.68 21.92
CA SER A 147 45.67 34.93 21.11
C SER A 147 46.90 35.36 20.26
N SER A 148 46.67 35.37 18.93
CA SER A 148 46.75 36.49 17.95
C SER A 148 48.09 36.99 17.31
N VAL A 149 47.98 37.32 15.99
CA VAL A 149 48.61 38.44 15.20
C VAL A 149 49.60 38.07 14.06
N LYS A 150 49.19 38.44 12.80
CA LYS A 150 49.92 38.96 11.57
C LYS A 150 51.15 38.21 11.02
N ALA A 151 51.62 38.33 9.76
CA ALA A 151 51.25 38.86 8.44
C ALA A 151 52.41 38.50 7.46
N GLU A 152 52.30 38.89 6.18
CA GLU A 152 53.35 39.06 5.13
C GLU A 152 53.67 37.86 4.21
N ILE A 153 54.02 37.96 2.90
CA ILE A 153 53.92 38.89 1.73
C ILE A 153 54.67 38.19 0.53
N ASN A 154 54.43 38.65 -0.71
CA ASN A 154 55.16 38.48 -2.01
C ASN A 154 54.67 37.37 -2.97
N GLY A 155 54.57 37.55 -4.30
CA GLY A 155 54.91 38.64 -5.25
C GLY A 155 54.34 38.27 -6.66
N LEU A 156 53.86 39.22 -7.48
CA LEU A 156 54.52 39.94 -8.60
C LEU A 156 54.60 39.24 -9.98
N ALA A 157 54.32 40.07 -11.02
CA ALA A 157 54.53 39.93 -12.48
C ALA A 157 53.46 39.18 -13.32
N GLY A 158 52.98 39.67 -14.46
CA GLY A 158 53.27 40.87 -15.24
C GLY A 158 52.60 40.83 -16.63
N GLU A 159 52.26 42.03 -17.14
CA GLU A 159 52.32 42.52 -18.55
C GLU A 159 51.42 41.90 -19.65
N LYS A 160 50.48 42.66 -20.26
CA LYS A 160 50.59 43.58 -21.45
C LYS A 160 49.96 42.91 -22.70
N ASP A 161 49.35 43.52 -23.70
CA ASP A 161 49.20 44.92 -24.15
C ASP A 161 48.08 44.99 -25.23
N SER A 162 47.58 46.21 -25.46
CA SER A 162 47.20 46.84 -26.76
C SER A 162 45.88 46.47 -27.52
N GLU A 163 44.98 47.46 -27.53
CA GLU A 163 44.07 47.92 -28.62
C GLU A 163 44.87 48.34 -29.91
N PRO A 164 44.32 48.85 -31.05
CA PRO A 164 43.00 49.49 -31.27
C PRO A 164 42.32 49.40 -32.68
N GLU A 165 41.08 49.95 -32.71
CA GLU A 165 40.52 50.92 -33.69
C GLU A 165 39.95 50.59 -35.11
N THR A 166 38.83 51.32 -35.36
CA THR A 166 38.20 51.82 -36.61
C THR A 166 37.21 50.92 -37.39
N ASN A 167 36.11 51.37 -38.02
CA ASN A 167 35.31 52.62 -38.09
C ASN A 167 34.03 52.36 -38.93
N GLY A 168 32.98 53.19 -38.78
CA GLY A 168 31.93 53.50 -39.77
C GLY A 168 30.50 53.11 -39.34
N ASP A 169 29.66 54.00 -38.77
CA ASP A 169 28.79 55.03 -39.42
C ASP A 169 27.44 54.39 -39.90
N ASP A 170 26.20 54.83 -39.61
CA ASP A 170 25.62 56.18 -39.42
C ASP A 170 24.26 56.17 -38.64
N ASP A 171 23.99 57.32 -37.99
CA ASP A 171 22.72 58.07 -37.72
C ASP A 171 21.56 57.49 -36.85
N ALA A 172 21.27 58.02 -35.63
CA ALA A 172 20.61 59.29 -35.22
C ALA A 172 19.05 59.14 -35.15
N GLU A 173 18.24 59.62 -34.19
CA GLU A 173 18.28 60.73 -33.21
C GLU A 173 17.36 60.44 -31.97
N ASP A 174 17.68 61.09 -30.83
CA ASP A 174 16.82 61.79 -29.84
C ASP A 174 15.67 61.08 -29.06
N GLU A 175 15.39 61.35 -27.77
CA GLU A 175 15.98 62.23 -26.75
C GLU A 175 15.47 61.83 -25.33
N ALA A 176 16.27 62.19 -24.32
CA ALA A 176 15.92 62.67 -22.97
C ALA A 176 15.28 61.76 -21.88
N ALA A 177 16.05 61.60 -20.81
CA ALA A 177 15.69 61.13 -19.46
C ALA A 177 15.36 62.35 -18.53
N PRO A 178 15.45 62.33 -17.17
CA PRO A 178 15.35 61.26 -16.16
C PRO A 178 14.55 61.69 -14.87
N ALA A 179 14.61 60.82 -13.84
CA ALA A 179 14.83 61.12 -12.40
C ALA A 179 13.62 61.00 -11.44
N VAL A 180 13.59 60.07 -10.45
CA VAL A 180 14.30 59.89 -9.14
C VAL A 180 13.45 60.43 -7.96
N ALA A 181 13.44 59.65 -6.86
CA ALA A 181 13.31 60.01 -5.43
C ALA A 181 12.08 59.48 -4.66
N VAL A 182 12.42 58.48 -3.83
CA VAL A 182 12.04 58.21 -2.42
C VAL A 182 11.49 59.41 -1.63
N GLU A 183 10.46 59.17 -0.82
CA GLU A 183 10.34 59.74 0.53
C GLU A 183 9.54 58.82 1.47
N THR A 184 10.16 58.52 2.60
CA THR A 184 9.60 57.92 3.83
C THR A 184 8.82 58.96 4.64
N ILE A 185 7.93 58.54 5.55
CA ILE A 185 7.84 59.03 6.94
C ILE A 185 6.83 58.16 7.71
N ASP A 186 7.27 57.69 8.87
CA ASP A 186 6.54 57.01 9.94
C ASP A 186 5.51 57.94 10.61
N ASP A 187 4.45 57.39 11.21
CA ASP A 187 4.08 57.85 12.55
C ASP A 187 3.29 56.80 13.35
N GLU A 188 3.48 56.88 14.66
CA GLU A 188 3.28 55.89 15.69
C GLU A 188 1.81 55.67 16.11
N GLY A 189 1.56 54.48 16.65
CA GLY A 189 1.17 54.42 18.06
C GLY A 189 -0.25 53.96 18.43
N VAL A 190 -0.24 53.05 19.42
CA VAL A 190 -1.11 53.02 20.61
C VAL A 190 -2.26 51.98 20.66
N THR A 191 -1.92 50.89 21.37
CA THR A 191 -2.65 50.13 22.42
C THR A 191 -3.82 49.20 22.10
N ASP A 192 -3.58 47.93 22.43
CA ASP A 192 -4.27 47.08 23.42
C ASP A 192 -5.79 47.26 23.61
N GLU A 193 -6.58 46.19 23.42
CA GLU A 193 -6.97 45.25 24.48
C GLU A 193 -7.98 44.21 23.94
N ALA A 194 -8.07 43.11 24.67
CA ALA A 194 -8.69 41.84 24.33
C ALA A 194 -10.18 41.72 24.71
N GLU A 195 -10.72 40.51 24.51
CA GLU A 195 -12.00 39.95 25.02
C GLU A 195 -13.27 40.27 24.21
N SER A 196 -14.23 39.38 23.95
CA SER A 196 -14.50 38.00 24.39
C SER A 196 -15.57 37.37 23.46
N ALA A 197 -15.72 36.06 23.54
CA ALA A 197 -16.69 35.25 22.81
C ALA A 197 -18.07 35.16 23.50
N ASP A 198 -19.03 34.65 22.73
CA ASP A 198 -20.33 34.06 23.08
C ASP A 198 -21.51 34.96 23.48
N ALA A 199 -22.47 35.07 22.55
CA ALA A 199 -23.88 34.70 22.76
C ALA A 199 -24.70 34.92 21.47
N ALA A 200 -25.40 33.88 20.99
CA ALA A 200 -26.85 33.92 20.71
C ALA A 200 -27.31 32.77 19.78
N THR A 201 -27.32 31.56 20.33
CA THR A 201 -28.28 30.51 19.96
C THR A 201 -29.60 30.83 20.68
N ALA A 202 -30.53 31.56 20.05
CA ALA A 202 -31.86 31.81 20.64
C ALA A 202 -32.90 32.34 19.65
N VAL A 203 -33.18 31.65 18.53
CA VAL A 203 -34.45 31.86 17.80
C VAL A 203 -34.91 30.57 17.12
N ALA A 204 -35.37 29.60 17.91
CA ALA A 204 -36.11 28.46 17.39
C ALA A 204 -36.95 27.85 18.51
N GLU A 205 -38.07 28.51 18.86
CA GLU A 205 -39.26 27.90 19.51
C GLU A 205 -40.26 28.99 19.93
N ALA A 206 -41.06 29.49 18.98
CA ALA A 206 -42.34 30.14 19.25
C ALA A 206 -43.11 30.39 17.94
N ALA A 207 -43.89 29.41 17.45
CA ALA A 207 -45.14 29.66 16.73
C ALA A 207 -45.79 28.33 16.23
N ILE A 208 -46.48 27.64 17.13
CA ILE A 208 -47.69 26.89 16.77
C ILE A 208 -48.85 27.59 17.46
N ALA A 209 -49.60 28.43 16.74
CA ALA A 209 -50.98 28.76 17.08
C ALA A 209 -51.66 29.58 15.95
N MET A 210 -52.84 29.09 15.55
CA MET A 210 -53.95 29.80 14.90
C MET A 210 -53.93 29.98 13.39
N GLY A 211 -55.00 29.46 12.77
CA GLY A 211 -55.24 29.45 11.34
C GLY A 211 -55.96 30.68 10.80
N GLU A 212 -56.03 30.65 9.47
CA GLU A 212 -56.94 31.34 8.54
C GLU A 212 -57.02 32.86 8.58
N THR A 213 -56.38 33.50 7.59
CA THR A 213 -57.09 34.43 6.68
C THR A 213 -56.27 34.74 5.42
N GLN A 214 -56.92 34.68 4.26
CA GLN A 214 -56.38 35.05 2.95
C GLN A 214 -55.98 36.53 2.91
N VAL A 215 -54.78 36.83 2.41
CA VAL A 215 -54.40 38.20 2.00
C VAL A 215 -53.80 38.19 0.60
N LYS A 216 -54.33 39.10 -0.22
CA LYS A 216 -53.99 39.38 -1.62
C LYS A 216 -52.56 39.91 -1.78
N SER A 217 -51.97 39.57 -2.92
CA SER A 217 -50.63 39.92 -3.40
C SER A 217 -50.34 41.42 -3.47
N PRO A 218 -49.09 41.85 -3.20
CA PRO A 218 -48.58 43.12 -3.70
C PRO A 218 -47.38 42.96 -4.67
N VAL A 219 -47.57 43.58 -5.84
CA VAL A 219 -46.67 44.36 -6.71
C VAL A 219 -45.17 43.99 -6.81
N SER A 220 -44.75 43.78 -8.06
CA SER A 220 -43.44 43.35 -8.56
C SER A 220 -42.33 44.41 -8.52
N SER A 221 -41.18 44.04 -7.97
CA SER A 221 -39.86 44.68 -8.15
C SER A 221 -39.27 44.35 -9.54
N PRO A 222 -38.35 45.17 -10.09
CA PRO A 222 -37.79 44.95 -11.42
C PRO A 222 -36.91 43.67 -11.47
N PRO A 223 -36.85 42.98 -12.62
CA PRO A 223 -36.18 41.68 -12.72
C PRO A 223 -34.67 41.84 -12.46
N CYS A 224 -34.21 41.19 -11.40
CA CYS A 224 -32.79 40.99 -11.13
C CYS A 224 -32.16 40.23 -12.31
N ALA A 225 -31.01 40.69 -12.81
CA ALA A 225 -30.33 40.06 -13.94
C ALA A 225 -30.11 38.56 -13.65
N PRO A 226 -30.31 37.67 -14.64
CA PRO A 226 -30.19 36.23 -14.42
C PRO A 226 -28.78 35.91 -13.91
N VAL A 227 -28.72 35.17 -12.79
CA VAL A 227 -27.47 34.66 -12.24
C VAL A 227 -26.91 33.64 -13.24
N VAL A 228 -25.99 34.08 -14.09
CA VAL A 228 -25.28 33.22 -15.03
C VAL A 228 -24.27 32.39 -14.23
N ARG A 229 -24.46 31.07 -14.23
CA ARG A 229 -23.51 30.12 -13.63
C ARG A 229 -22.50 29.66 -14.68
N LYS A 230 -21.31 29.27 -14.23
CA LYS A 230 -20.28 28.65 -15.07
C LYS A 230 -20.86 27.37 -15.70
N ARG A 231 -20.57 27.10 -16.97
CA ARG A 231 -20.92 25.81 -17.60
C ARG A 231 -20.26 24.68 -16.84
N GLU A 232 -20.87 23.51 -16.83
CA GLU A 232 -20.34 22.31 -16.18
C GLU A 232 -19.66 21.36 -17.19
N ASP A 233 -19.84 21.58 -18.50
CA ASP A 233 -19.34 20.76 -19.61
C ASP A 233 -18.02 21.24 -20.24
N TYR A 234 -17.10 21.85 -19.48
CA TYR A 234 -15.77 22.26 -19.96
C TYR A 234 -14.69 21.23 -19.59
N LEU A 235 -13.63 21.13 -20.42
CA LEU A 235 -12.52 20.21 -20.16
C LEU A 235 -11.76 20.59 -18.89
N THR A 236 -11.37 19.59 -18.10
CA THR A 236 -10.40 19.79 -17.03
C THR A 236 -9.03 20.10 -17.63
N TRP A 237 -8.11 20.66 -16.83
CA TRP A 237 -6.75 20.94 -17.30
C TRP A 237 -6.02 19.69 -17.75
N ASP A 238 -6.12 18.60 -16.99
CA ASP A 238 -5.48 17.34 -17.34
C ASP A 238 -6.05 16.74 -18.62
N ASP A 239 -7.37 16.82 -18.83
CA ASP A 239 -7.98 16.41 -20.10
C ASP A 239 -7.49 17.25 -21.25
N TYR A 240 -7.43 18.57 -21.06
CA TYR A 240 -6.97 19.48 -22.09
C TYR A 240 -5.52 19.17 -22.50
N PHE A 241 -4.60 19.05 -21.54
CA PHE A 241 -3.20 18.80 -21.86
C PHE A 241 -2.92 17.39 -22.35
N MET A 242 -3.63 16.38 -21.83
CA MET A 242 -3.57 15.03 -22.39
C MET A 242 -4.18 14.97 -23.79
N SER A 243 -5.26 15.73 -24.08
CA SER A 243 -5.79 15.89 -25.45
C SER A 243 -4.72 16.43 -26.39
N VAL A 244 -3.97 17.45 -25.95
CA VAL A 244 -2.89 18.03 -26.75
C VAL A 244 -1.79 16.99 -27.03
N ALA A 245 -1.44 16.17 -26.04
CA ALA A 245 -0.49 15.07 -26.24
C ALA A 245 -1.01 14.06 -27.29
N PHE A 246 -2.29 13.67 -27.25
CA PHE A 246 -2.89 12.78 -28.26
C PHE A 246 -2.98 13.44 -29.65
N LEU A 247 -3.36 14.72 -29.73
CA LEU A 247 -3.38 15.47 -30.98
C LEU A 247 -1.98 15.58 -31.58
N SER A 248 -0.96 15.76 -30.73
CA SER A 248 0.43 15.73 -31.16
C SER A 248 0.82 14.35 -31.70
N ALA A 249 0.38 13.26 -31.05
CA ALA A 249 0.64 11.90 -31.53
C ALA A 249 0.15 11.68 -32.97
N MET A 250 -0.96 12.30 -33.37
CA MET A 250 -1.50 12.24 -34.74
C MET A 250 -0.58 12.86 -35.81
N ARG A 251 0.47 13.60 -35.42
CA ARG A 251 1.49 14.11 -36.34
C ARG A 251 2.61 13.11 -36.64
N SER A 252 2.72 12.03 -35.87
CA SER A 252 3.70 10.97 -36.08
C SER A 252 3.46 10.23 -37.40
N LYS A 253 4.55 9.92 -38.12
CA LYS A 253 4.54 9.17 -39.39
C LYS A 253 4.91 7.70 -39.19
N ASP A 254 5.22 7.31 -37.96
CA ASP A 254 5.49 5.93 -37.62
C ASP A 254 4.24 5.09 -37.90
N PRO A 255 4.29 4.03 -38.74
CA PRO A 255 3.12 3.24 -39.08
C PRO A 255 2.64 2.33 -37.95
N SER A 256 3.46 2.14 -36.92
CA SER A 256 3.24 1.13 -35.88
C SER A 256 3.05 1.71 -34.47
N THR A 257 3.63 2.86 -34.16
CA THR A 257 3.55 3.44 -32.82
C THR A 257 3.50 4.95 -32.90
N GLN A 258 2.35 5.55 -32.63
CA GLN A 258 2.16 7.00 -32.61
C GLN A 258 2.02 7.48 -31.17
N VAL A 259 2.99 8.25 -30.69
CA VAL A 259 3.06 8.78 -29.33
C VAL A 259 3.24 10.29 -29.42
N GLY A 260 2.58 11.01 -28.52
CA GLY A 260 2.74 12.44 -28.36
C GLY A 260 2.94 12.82 -26.90
N ALA A 261 3.52 13.99 -26.70
CA ALA A 261 3.86 14.55 -25.40
C ALA A 261 3.58 16.06 -25.36
N CYS A 262 3.20 16.57 -24.20
CA CYS A 262 2.93 17.98 -23.93
C CYS A 262 3.50 18.36 -22.56
N ILE A 263 4.42 19.33 -22.50
CA ILE A 263 4.99 19.86 -21.27
C ILE A 263 4.25 21.13 -20.88
N VAL A 264 3.89 21.24 -19.61
CA VAL A 264 3.08 22.31 -19.05
C VAL A 264 3.75 22.89 -17.81
N SER A 265 3.86 24.21 -17.76
CA SER A 265 4.36 24.96 -16.61
C SER A 265 3.38 24.94 -15.42
N PRO A 266 3.83 25.28 -14.19
CA PRO A 266 2.95 25.41 -13.03
C PRO A 266 1.78 26.39 -13.23
N ASP A 267 1.94 27.38 -14.12
CA ASP A 267 0.90 28.35 -14.48
C ASP A 267 -0.09 27.83 -15.54
N ASN A 268 -0.11 26.53 -15.82
CA ASN A 268 -0.94 25.88 -16.85
C ASN A 268 -0.70 26.42 -18.27
N LYS A 269 0.54 26.80 -18.59
CA LYS A 269 0.94 27.17 -19.96
C LYS A 269 1.72 26.04 -20.60
N ILE A 270 1.38 25.70 -21.84
CA ILE A 270 2.11 24.72 -22.63
C ILE A 270 3.47 25.32 -23.01
N VAL A 271 4.54 24.64 -22.59
CA VAL A 271 5.92 25.07 -22.80
C VAL A 271 6.70 24.18 -23.77
N GLY A 272 6.15 23.01 -24.14
CA GLY A 272 6.76 22.13 -25.12
C GLY A 272 5.76 21.10 -25.62
N ILE A 273 5.86 20.71 -26.90
CA ILE A 273 5.04 19.67 -27.50
C ILE A 273 5.96 18.79 -28.35
N GLY A 274 5.73 17.48 -28.34
CA GLY A 274 6.49 16.53 -29.13
C GLY A 274 5.65 15.37 -29.61
N TYR A 275 6.11 14.73 -30.67
CA TYR A 275 5.61 13.45 -31.17
C TYR A 275 6.80 12.64 -31.69
N ASN A 276 6.65 11.32 -31.76
CA ASN A 276 7.75 10.48 -32.22
C ASN A 276 7.94 10.58 -33.74
N GLY A 277 9.20 10.61 -34.20
CA GLY A 277 9.55 10.74 -35.61
C GLY A 277 11.06 10.84 -35.81
N PHE A 278 11.52 10.94 -37.06
CA PHE A 278 12.94 11.10 -37.34
C PHE A 278 13.46 12.50 -36.94
N PRO A 279 14.77 12.64 -36.67
CA PRO A 279 15.42 13.89 -36.35
C PRO A 279 15.18 14.98 -37.40
N ASN A 280 15.27 16.23 -36.97
CA ASN A 280 15.15 17.39 -37.85
C ASN A 280 16.14 17.31 -39.02
N GLY A 281 15.65 17.49 -40.24
CA GLY A 281 16.45 17.42 -41.47
C GLY A 281 16.56 16.03 -42.10
N CYS A 282 16.10 14.97 -41.42
CA CYS A 282 15.97 13.65 -42.01
C CYS A 282 14.64 13.53 -42.77
N GLY A 283 14.69 13.10 -44.04
CA GLY A 283 13.47 12.88 -44.83
C GLY A 283 12.73 11.60 -44.40
N ASP A 284 11.41 11.70 -44.24
CA ASP A 284 10.54 10.58 -43.83
C ASP A 284 10.60 9.38 -44.82
N ASP A 285 10.94 9.63 -46.08
CA ASP A 285 11.08 8.62 -47.14
C ASP A 285 12.50 8.01 -47.25
N ASN A 286 13.48 8.60 -46.55
CA ASN A 286 14.90 8.25 -46.69
C ASN A 286 15.40 7.26 -45.63
N LEU A 287 14.63 7.05 -44.56
CA LEU A 287 15.01 6.21 -43.42
C LEU A 287 13.97 5.10 -43.18
N PRO A 288 14.38 3.95 -42.66
CA PRO A 288 13.49 2.80 -42.54
C PRO A 288 12.50 2.93 -41.38
N TRP A 289 11.21 2.66 -41.66
CA TRP A 289 10.14 2.58 -40.65
C TRP A 289 9.90 1.18 -40.08
N ALA A 290 10.62 0.17 -40.60
CA ALA A 290 10.40 -1.23 -40.24
C ALA A 290 10.77 -1.54 -38.78
N ARG A 291 10.03 -2.45 -38.15
CA ARG A 291 10.33 -2.96 -36.79
C ARG A 291 11.30 -4.13 -36.80
N GLU A 292 11.39 -4.84 -37.91
CA GLU A 292 12.21 -6.04 -38.07
C GLU A 292 13.15 -5.84 -39.24
N SER A 293 14.37 -6.36 -39.12
CA SER A 293 15.38 -6.27 -40.16
C SER A 293 15.25 -7.42 -41.15
N SER A 294 15.15 -7.11 -42.44
CA SER A 294 15.21 -8.12 -43.50
C SER A 294 16.62 -8.67 -43.73
N THR A 295 17.66 -7.95 -43.31
CA THR A 295 19.07 -8.38 -43.47
C THR A 295 19.75 -8.80 -42.17
N GLY A 296 19.04 -8.68 -41.04
CA GLY A 296 19.59 -8.86 -39.69
C GLY A 296 20.35 -7.65 -39.14
N SER A 297 20.53 -6.59 -39.93
CA SER A 297 21.12 -5.31 -39.50
C SER A 297 20.13 -4.45 -38.71
N ALA A 298 20.53 -3.93 -37.55
CA ALA A 298 19.74 -2.99 -36.76
C ALA A 298 19.45 -1.67 -37.52
N LEU A 299 20.33 -1.30 -38.46
CA LEU A 299 20.21 -0.09 -39.29
C LEU A 299 19.05 -0.15 -40.29
N ASP A 300 18.47 -1.32 -40.52
CA ASP A 300 17.27 -1.50 -41.36
C ASP A 300 15.98 -1.29 -40.58
N THR A 301 16.08 -1.04 -39.27
CA THR A 301 14.92 -0.80 -38.40
C THR A 301 14.80 0.67 -38.05
N LYS A 302 13.63 1.07 -37.57
CA LYS A 302 13.36 2.44 -37.15
C LYS A 302 14.08 2.84 -35.85
N TYR A 303 14.43 1.87 -35.00
CA TYR A 303 14.87 2.12 -33.62
C TYR A 303 16.12 2.99 -33.48
N PRO A 304 17.16 2.90 -34.35
CA PRO A 304 18.33 3.77 -34.26
C PRO A 304 18.04 5.23 -34.61
N TYR A 305 16.94 5.50 -35.32
CA TYR A 305 16.69 6.81 -35.93
C TYR A 305 15.51 7.56 -35.33
N VAL A 306 14.51 6.88 -34.77
CA VAL A 306 13.31 7.56 -34.27
C VAL A 306 13.60 8.26 -32.94
N CYS A 307 13.39 9.58 -32.90
CA CYS A 307 13.31 10.34 -31.67
C CYS A 307 11.91 10.16 -31.04
N HIS A 308 11.86 9.95 -29.73
CA HIS A 308 10.61 9.76 -29.00
C HIS A 308 9.91 11.10 -28.71
N ALA A 309 8.62 11.02 -28.37
CA ALA A 309 7.78 12.20 -28.19
C ALA A 309 8.24 13.08 -27.03
N GLU A 310 8.66 12.47 -25.93
CA GLU A 310 9.13 13.11 -24.71
C GLU A 310 10.42 13.88 -24.95
N MET A 311 11.38 13.24 -25.63
CA MET A 311 12.63 13.86 -26.06
C MET A 311 12.34 15.08 -26.95
N ASN A 312 11.47 14.92 -27.95
CA ASN A 312 11.10 16.02 -28.84
C ASN A 312 10.38 17.15 -28.09
N ALA A 313 9.54 16.85 -27.08
CA ALA A 313 8.88 17.88 -26.29
C ALA A 313 9.87 18.69 -25.43
N ILE A 314 10.89 18.04 -24.87
CA ILE A 314 11.94 18.69 -24.05
C ILE A 314 12.88 19.55 -24.93
N LEU A 315 13.20 19.06 -26.13
CA LEU A 315 14.09 19.75 -27.06
C LEU A 315 13.40 20.93 -27.77
N ASN A 316 12.13 20.78 -28.14
CA ASN A 316 11.34 21.80 -28.85
C ASN A 316 10.59 22.75 -27.90
N LYS A 317 11.02 22.85 -26.64
CA LYS A 317 10.40 23.76 -25.68
C LYS A 317 10.57 25.22 -26.10
N ASN A 318 9.56 26.04 -25.82
CA ASN A 318 9.59 27.49 -26.03
C ASN A 318 9.93 28.27 -24.74
N ALA A 319 10.33 27.56 -23.67
CA ALA A 319 10.76 28.11 -22.40
C ALA A 319 12.26 27.93 -22.18
N ALA A 320 12.87 28.83 -21.39
CA ALA A 320 14.29 28.78 -21.04
C ALA A 320 14.67 27.46 -20.32
N ASP A 321 13.78 26.97 -19.45
CA ASP A 321 13.87 25.63 -18.87
C ASP A 321 12.47 24.99 -18.69
N VAL A 322 12.45 23.73 -18.24
CA VAL A 322 11.24 22.97 -17.90
C VAL A 322 11.26 22.45 -16.46
N ARG A 323 12.04 23.10 -15.58
CA ARG A 323 12.16 22.65 -14.18
C ARG A 323 10.83 22.88 -13.47
N GLY A 324 10.38 21.90 -12.68
CA GLY A 324 9.09 21.97 -11.99
C GLY A 324 7.86 21.78 -12.90
N CYS A 325 8.05 21.63 -14.22
CA CYS A 325 6.95 21.40 -15.16
C CYS A 325 6.36 19.99 -15.02
N THR A 326 5.21 19.81 -15.65
CA THR A 326 4.52 18.51 -15.79
C THR A 326 4.55 18.09 -17.25
N ILE A 327 4.93 16.85 -17.54
CA ILE A 327 4.84 16.29 -18.88
C ILE A 327 3.67 15.32 -18.98
N TYR A 328 2.80 15.55 -19.95
CA TYR A 328 1.70 14.66 -20.33
C TYR A 328 2.14 13.84 -21.54
N VAL A 329 2.08 12.51 -21.45
CA VAL A 329 2.56 11.60 -22.50
C VAL A 329 1.52 10.53 -22.79
N ALA A 330 1.33 10.20 -24.07
CA ALA A 330 0.33 9.19 -24.44
C ALA A 330 0.75 7.75 -24.06
N LEU A 331 2.05 7.51 -23.91
CA LEU A 331 2.64 6.21 -23.58
C LEU A 331 3.71 6.39 -22.50
N PHE A 332 3.85 5.41 -21.61
CA PHE A 332 4.83 5.42 -20.52
C PHE A 332 6.26 5.61 -21.06
N PRO A 333 7.07 6.52 -20.48
CA PRO A 333 8.40 6.82 -21.01
C PRO A 333 9.35 5.62 -20.94
N CYS A 334 10.12 5.41 -22.01
CA CYS A 334 11.21 4.43 -22.02
C CYS A 334 12.41 4.91 -21.19
N ASN A 335 13.40 4.03 -21.00
CA ASN A 335 14.64 4.31 -20.25
C ASN A 335 15.34 5.61 -20.67
N GLU A 336 15.54 5.80 -21.97
CA GLU A 336 16.23 6.99 -22.47
C GLU A 336 15.42 8.26 -22.26
N CYS A 337 14.09 8.18 -22.42
CA CYS A 337 13.21 9.32 -22.16
C CYS A 337 13.13 9.65 -20.66
N ALA A 338 13.09 8.63 -19.78
CA ALA A 338 13.08 8.81 -18.34
C ALA A 338 14.34 9.54 -17.85
N LYS A 339 15.52 9.18 -18.36
CA LYS A 339 16.78 9.89 -18.08
C LYS A 339 16.69 11.37 -18.47
N LEU A 340 16.16 11.66 -19.65
CA LEU A 340 15.98 13.04 -20.13
C LEU A 340 14.98 13.83 -19.28
N ILE A 341 13.84 13.21 -18.90
CA ILE A 341 12.83 13.82 -18.05
C ILE A 341 13.43 14.19 -16.69
N ILE A 342 14.12 13.25 -16.03
CA ILE A 342 14.78 13.47 -14.74
C ILE A 342 15.82 14.61 -14.86
N GLN A 343 16.70 14.51 -15.86
CA GLN A 343 17.79 15.47 -16.03
C GLN A 343 17.29 16.88 -16.40
N SER A 344 16.16 16.98 -17.08
CA SER A 344 15.52 18.26 -17.41
C SER A 344 14.86 18.94 -16.21
N GLY A 345 14.71 18.24 -15.08
CA GLY A 345 14.12 18.76 -13.84
C GLY A 345 12.59 18.84 -13.87
N ILE A 346 11.93 18.13 -14.78
CA ILE A 346 10.47 17.95 -14.78
C ILE A 346 10.07 17.27 -13.48
N ALA A 347 9.07 17.81 -12.78
CA ALA A 347 8.68 17.33 -11.45
C ALA A 347 7.58 16.26 -11.49
N ARG A 348 6.79 16.22 -12.58
CA ARG A 348 5.63 15.34 -12.70
C ARG A 348 5.52 14.73 -14.08
N VAL A 349 5.22 13.43 -14.14
CA VAL A 349 4.93 12.70 -15.37
C VAL A 349 3.51 12.16 -15.30
N MET A 350 2.67 12.60 -16.24
CA MET A 350 1.30 12.15 -16.45
C MET A 350 1.28 11.29 -17.70
N TYR A 351 0.97 10.01 -17.61
CA TYR A 351 0.92 9.12 -18.78
C TYR A 351 -0.43 8.45 -18.96
N CYS A 352 -0.81 8.11 -20.19
CA CYS A 352 -2.11 7.50 -20.47
C CYS A 352 -2.08 5.97 -20.58
N SER A 353 -0.99 5.37 -21.08
CA SER A 353 -0.89 3.93 -21.33
C SER A 353 0.49 3.40 -20.95
N ASP A 354 0.55 2.21 -20.32
CA ASP A 354 1.80 1.45 -20.10
C ASP A 354 1.66 0.03 -20.69
N LYS A 355 1.36 -0.06 -21.99
CA LYS A 355 1.10 -1.34 -22.66
C LYS A 355 2.31 -2.27 -22.75
N TYR A 356 3.52 -1.80 -22.43
CA TYR A 356 4.76 -2.56 -22.53
C TYR A 356 5.32 -2.97 -21.16
N HIS A 357 4.54 -2.81 -20.08
CA HIS A 357 4.92 -3.10 -18.69
C HIS A 357 5.56 -4.49 -18.49
N ASN A 358 5.10 -5.50 -19.24
CA ASN A 358 5.48 -6.90 -19.06
C ASN A 358 6.54 -7.43 -20.06
N GLU A 359 6.97 -6.61 -21.03
CA GLU A 359 7.77 -7.10 -22.17
C GLU A 359 9.29 -7.03 -21.97
N SER A 360 9.80 -6.40 -20.90
CA SER A 360 11.24 -6.41 -20.59
C SER A 360 11.56 -6.17 -19.11
N GLN A 361 12.67 -6.77 -18.64
CA GLN A 361 13.27 -6.53 -17.33
C GLN A 361 13.88 -5.11 -17.21
N GLU A 362 13.81 -4.30 -18.27
CA GLU A 362 14.31 -2.93 -18.29
C GLU A 362 13.22 -1.90 -17.90
N HIS A 363 11.93 -2.25 -17.99
CA HIS A 363 10.81 -1.35 -17.67
C HIS A 363 10.55 -1.20 -16.16
N TRP A 364 10.83 -2.23 -15.35
CA TRP A 364 10.65 -2.15 -13.89
C TRP A 364 11.69 -1.25 -13.22
N GLU A 365 12.92 -1.22 -13.76
CA GLU A 365 14.03 -0.38 -13.27
C GLU A 365 13.72 1.12 -13.45
N ILE A 366 12.94 1.49 -14.47
CA ILE A 366 12.49 2.87 -14.73
C ILE A 366 11.56 3.37 -13.61
N ASN A 367 10.60 2.54 -13.20
CA ASN A 367 9.67 2.91 -12.13
C ASN A 367 10.40 3.12 -10.80
N GLU A 368 11.39 2.26 -10.49
CA GLU A 368 12.22 2.41 -9.29
C GLU A 368 13.11 3.66 -9.38
N ALA A 369 13.76 3.89 -10.52
CA ALA A 369 14.60 5.06 -10.75
C ALA A 369 13.81 6.37 -10.67
N LEU A 370 12.69 6.49 -11.39
CA LEU A 370 11.84 7.69 -11.34
C LEU A 370 11.28 7.91 -9.92
N SER A 371 10.82 6.86 -9.24
CA SER A 371 10.30 6.96 -7.86
C SER A 371 11.39 7.36 -6.84
N SER A 372 12.64 6.93 -7.04
CA SER A 372 13.76 7.25 -6.15
C SER A 372 14.19 8.73 -6.17
N THR A 373 13.82 9.46 -7.24
CA THR A 373 14.15 10.89 -7.42
C THR A 373 13.14 11.84 -6.78
N GLY A 374 12.07 11.33 -6.17
CA GLY A 374 10.95 12.14 -5.66
C GLY A 374 10.03 12.67 -6.75
N LEU A 375 10.18 12.19 -7.99
CA LEU A 375 9.35 12.55 -9.12
C LEU A 375 7.97 11.88 -8.99
N CYS A 376 6.91 12.68 -9.13
CA CYS A 376 5.55 12.16 -8.98
C CYS A 376 5.04 11.65 -10.33
N ILE A 377 4.76 10.36 -10.41
CA ILE A 377 4.32 9.68 -11.63
C ILE A 377 2.85 9.28 -11.46
N TRP A 378 2.01 9.65 -12.42
CA TRP A 378 0.58 9.34 -12.39
C TRP A 378 0.12 8.80 -13.73
N ALA A 379 -0.65 7.71 -13.68
CA ALA A 379 -1.48 7.34 -14.81
C ALA A 379 -2.74 8.21 -14.81
N ILE A 380 -3.12 8.74 -15.97
CA ILE A 380 -4.36 9.51 -16.11
C ILE A 380 -5.14 9.05 -17.33
N ILE A 381 -6.46 8.92 -17.16
CA ILE A 381 -7.40 8.60 -18.23
C ILE A 381 -8.23 9.86 -18.48
N PRO A 382 -8.08 10.53 -19.63
CA PRO A 382 -8.82 11.76 -19.89
C PRO A 382 -10.34 11.55 -19.98
N HIS A 383 -11.13 12.53 -19.55
CA HIS A 383 -12.59 12.47 -19.49
C HIS A 383 -13.29 12.38 -20.85
N PHE A 384 -12.70 12.90 -21.93
CA PHE A 384 -13.24 12.70 -23.29
C PHE A 384 -12.96 11.29 -23.82
N ALA A 385 -12.02 10.57 -23.20
CA ALA A 385 -11.88 9.13 -23.33
C ALA A 385 -12.79 8.39 -22.33
N GLN A 386 -13.74 9.07 -21.66
CA GLN A 386 -14.89 8.44 -21.00
C GLN A 386 -16.11 8.58 -21.92
N PRO A 387 -16.89 7.51 -22.15
CA PRO A 387 -18.09 7.62 -22.97
C PRO A 387 -19.13 8.54 -22.29
N LYS A 388 -19.65 9.52 -23.03
CA LYS A 388 -20.81 10.32 -22.58
C LYS A 388 -22.05 9.42 -22.49
N ALA A 389 -22.83 9.58 -21.43
CA ALA A 389 -24.09 8.87 -21.25
C ALA A 389 -25.08 9.25 -22.37
N GLY A 390 -25.27 8.36 -23.36
CA GLY A 390 -26.29 8.52 -24.39
C GLY A 390 -25.94 7.98 -25.79
N ASP A 391 -24.66 7.90 -26.17
CA ASP A 391 -24.28 7.44 -27.52
C ASP A 391 -24.05 5.93 -27.56
N SER A 392 -25.04 5.20 -28.05
CA SER A 392 -25.11 3.73 -28.05
C SER A 392 -24.37 3.05 -29.21
N GLN A 393 -23.54 3.75 -30.00
CA GLN A 393 -22.92 3.15 -31.20
C GLN A 393 -21.42 3.41 -31.42
N SER A 394 -20.67 3.99 -30.47
CA SER A 394 -19.20 4.15 -30.58
C SER A 394 -18.42 3.60 -29.37
N THR A 395 -19.02 2.70 -28.59
CA THR A 395 -18.61 2.37 -27.22
C THR A 395 -17.68 1.15 -27.06
N THR A 396 -17.20 0.53 -28.12
CA THR A 396 -16.52 -0.77 -27.98
C THR A 396 -15.03 -0.67 -27.62
N ALA A 397 -14.29 0.31 -28.14
CA ALA A 397 -12.84 0.41 -27.92
C ALA A 397 -12.46 1.10 -26.61
N THR A 398 -13.12 2.19 -26.26
CA THR A 398 -12.82 2.98 -25.06
C THR A 398 -13.27 2.29 -23.77
N ALA A 399 -14.40 1.58 -23.80
CA ALA A 399 -14.83 0.74 -22.69
C ALA A 399 -14.00 -0.55 -22.57
N ALA A 400 -13.26 -0.95 -23.63
CA ALA A 400 -12.27 -2.02 -23.57
C ALA A 400 -10.95 -1.52 -22.95
N ILE A 401 -10.47 -0.32 -23.32
CA ILE A 401 -9.27 0.32 -22.74
C ILE A 401 -9.49 0.66 -21.24
N MET A 402 -10.69 1.10 -20.85
CA MET A 402 -11.08 1.27 -19.43
C MET A 402 -11.19 -0.05 -18.66
N ARG A 403 -11.44 -1.18 -19.35
CA ARG A 403 -11.50 -2.51 -18.74
C ARG A 403 -10.13 -3.21 -18.73
N GLU A 404 -9.18 -2.76 -19.52
CA GLU A 404 -7.80 -3.26 -19.60
C GLU A 404 -6.92 -2.86 -18.40
N TRP A 405 -7.27 -1.80 -17.66
CA TRP A 405 -6.48 -1.39 -16.48
C TRP A 405 -6.62 -2.34 -15.27
N MET A 406 -7.73 -3.09 -15.19
CA MET A 406 -7.98 -4.09 -14.15
C MET A 406 -7.82 -5.49 -14.73
N THR A 407 -6.59 -5.98 -14.69
CA THR A 407 -6.29 -7.40 -14.94
C THR A 407 -6.88 -8.26 -13.84
N THR A 408 -7.42 -9.42 -14.15
CA THR A 408 -7.89 -10.36 -13.14
C THR A 408 -6.76 -11.34 -12.75
N PRO A 409 -6.76 -11.83 -11.49
CA PRO A 409 -7.65 -11.44 -10.39
C PRO A 409 -7.24 -10.09 -9.76
N SER A 410 -8.22 -9.27 -9.36
CA SER A 410 -7.99 -7.96 -8.74
C SER A 410 -8.89 -7.72 -7.53
N VAL A 411 -8.31 -7.20 -6.44
CA VAL A 411 -9.08 -6.75 -5.26
C VAL A 411 -9.55 -5.33 -5.50
N MET A 412 -10.86 -5.15 -5.62
CA MET A 412 -11.49 -3.88 -5.93
C MET A 412 -12.14 -3.26 -4.70
N VAL A 413 -12.13 -1.94 -4.64
CA VAL A 413 -12.75 -1.14 -3.59
C VAL A 413 -13.60 -0.05 -4.20
N ASN A 414 -14.87 0.05 -3.80
CA ASN A 414 -15.74 1.17 -4.16
C ASN A 414 -15.52 2.33 -3.17
N GLU A 415 -14.96 3.44 -3.65
CA GLU A 415 -14.60 4.59 -2.83
C GLU A 415 -15.82 5.24 -2.16
N GLN A 416 -16.94 5.35 -2.86
CA GLN A 416 -18.14 5.96 -2.31
C GLN A 416 -18.70 5.11 -1.16
N ARG A 417 -18.70 3.79 -1.29
CA ARG A 417 -19.10 2.87 -0.22
C ARG A 417 -18.13 2.91 0.95
N VAL A 418 -16.81 3.01 0.72
CA VAL A 418 -15.84 3.23 1.81
C VAL A 418 -16.14 4.52 2.56
N LYS A 419 -16.34 5.64 1.86
CA LYS A 419 -16.65 6.94 2.48
C LYS A 419 -17.94 6.87 3.28
N HIS A 420 -18.98 6.24 2.73
CA HIS A 420 -20.24 6.01 3.42
C HIS A 420 -20.03 5.20 4.71
N ASN A 421 -19.31 4.09 4.64
CA ASN A 421 -19.07 3.22 5.80
C ASN A 421 -18.25 3.95 6.88
N VAL A 422 -17.24 4.72 6.49
CA VAL A 422 -16.46 5.60 7.38
C VAL A 422 -17.36 6.60 8.10
N GLN A 423 -18.19 7.32 7.35
CA GLN A 423 -19.12 8.30 7.92
C GLN A 423 -20.15 7.65 8.84
N HIS A 424 -20.73 6.53 8.43
CA HIS A 424 -21.75 5.84 9.22
C HIS A 424 -21.20 5.37 10.58
N MET A 425 -20.03 4.75 10.62
CA MET A 425 -19.43 4.31 11.89
C MET A 425 -19.04 5.50 12.78
N GLN A 426 -18.57 6.58 12.18
CA GLN A 426 -18.27 7.80 12.91
C GLN A 426 -19.53 8.45 13.48
N GLN A 427 -20.64 8.43 12.75
CA GLN A 427 -21.94 8.90 13.24
C GLN A 427 -22.45 8.05 14.41
N ILE A 428 -22.26 6.72 14.39
CA ILE A 428 -22.56 5.86 15.54
C ILE A 428 -21.77 6.32 16.76
N ALA A 429 -20.47 6.57 16.62
CA ALA A 429 -19.63 7.03 17.73
C ALA A 429 -20.07 8.41 18.26
N THR A 430 -20.21 9.39 17.37
CA THR A 430 -20.57 10.77 17.73
C THR A 430 -21.96 10.87 18.34
N SER A 431 -22.97 10.17 17.81
CA SER A 431 -24.35 10.19 18.33
C SER A 431 -24.47 9.63 19.75
N HIS A 432 -23.55 8.74 20.15
CA HIS A 432 -23.52 8.15 21.48
C HIS A 432 -22.45 8.75 22.40
N GLY A 433 -21.76 9.82 21.95
CA GLY A 433 -20.73 10.50 22.75
C GLY A 433 -19.50 9.65 23.05
N VAL A 434 -19.19 8.65 22.20
CA VAL A 434 -18.00 7.81 22.34
C VAL A 434 -16.97 8.13 21.26
N GLN A 435 -15.70 7.86 21.54
CA GLN A 435 -14.62 8.07 20.58
C GLN A 435 -14.51 6.89 19.61
N LEU A 436 -14.23 7.16 18.33
CA LEU A 436 -13.91 6.13 17.35
C LEU A 436 -12.40 6.01 17.18
N ARG A 437 -11.85 4.81 17.44
CA ARG A 437 -10.45 4.47 17.16
C ARG A 437 -10.37 3.26 16.22
N PRO A 438 -10.50 3.47 14.91
CA PRO A 438 -10.64 2.39 13.94
C PRO A 438 -9.43 1.46 13.92
N HIS A 439 -9.68 0.20 13.64
CA HIS A 439 -8.63 -0.80 13.54
C HIS A 439 -8.15 -0.98 12.10
N VAL A 440 -6.90 -0.57 11.83
CA VAL A 440 -6.35 -0.51 10.46
C VAL A 440 -5.93 -1.85 9.88
N LYS A 441 -5.97 -2.95 10.66
CA LYS A 441 -5.57 -4.29 10.20
C LYS A 441 -6.36 -4.78 8.99
N THR A 442 -7.57 -4.25 8.81
CA THR A 442 -8.47 -4.61 7.71
C THR A 442 -7.95 -4.08 6.38
N HIS A 443 -7.59 -2.80 6.33
CA HIS A 443 -7.26 -2.12 5.07
C HIS A 443 -5.76 -1.85 4.88
N LYS A 444 -5.02 -1.63 5.98
CA LYS A 444 -3.57 -1.41 5.97
C LYS A 444 -3.13 -0.29 5.01
N SER A 445 -3.99 0.69 4.75
CA SER A 445 -3.81 1.78 3.78
C SER A 445 -3.84 3.14 4.49
N VAL A 446 -2.98 4.06 4.05
CA VAL A 446 -2.88 5.45 4.54
C VAL A 446 -4.11 6.23 4.11
N GLU A 447 -4.56 6.04 2.88
CA GLU A 447 -5.68 6.74 2.26
C GLU A 447 -6.98 6.47 3.04
N ILE A 448 -7.23 5.21 3.40
CA ILE A 448 -8.41 4.86 4.20
C ILE A 448 -8.28 5.35 5.65
N ALA A 449 -7.08 5.28 6.24
CA ALA A 449 -6.84 5.84 7.58
C ALA A 449 -7.04 7.38 7.60
N GLN A 450 -6.65 8.06 6.53
CA GLN A 450 -6.85 9.50 6.34
C GLN A 450 -8.34 9.85 6.31
N LEU A 451 -9.14 9.10 5.54
CA LEU A 451 -10.60 9.28 5.52
C LEU A 451 -11.22 9.09 6.92
N GLN A 452 -10.72 8.15 7.71
CA GLN A 452 -11.21 7.92 9.07
C GLN A 452 -10.87 9.07 10.02
N LEU A 453 -9.64 9.59 9.95
CA LEU A 453 -9.22 10.74 10.76
C LEU A 453 -9.98 12.01 10.38
N GLU A 454 -10.19 12.24 9.08
CA GLU A 454 -10.98 13.38 8.57
C GLU A 454 -12.44 13.32 8.98
N ALA A 455 -13.00 12.12 9.15
CA ALA A 455 -14.36 11.95 9.66
C ALA A 455 -14.47 12.29 11.16
N GLY A 456 -13.39 12.17 11.93
CA GLY A 456 -13.37 12.46 13.37
C GLY A 456 -12.76 11.39 14.26
N ALA A 457 -12.10 10.37 13.71
CA ALA A 457 -11.42 9.36 14.51
C ALA A 457 -10.29 9.97 15.36
N VAL A 458 -10.13 9.50 16.59
CA VAL A 458 -9.18 10.07 17.58
C VAL A 458 -7.77 9.47 17.51
N GLY A 459 -7.52 8.64 16.50
CA GLY A 459 -6.30 7.86 16.34
C GLY A 459 -6.59 6.55 15.64
N ILE A 460 -5.64 5.61 15.66
CA ILE A 460 -5.81 4.29 15.03
C ILE A 460 -5.44 3.15 15.98
N THR A 461 -5.99 1.97 15.71
CA THR A 461 -5.64 0.71 16.38
C THR A 461 -4.90 -0.22 15.42
N THR A 462 -3.76 -0.73 15.85
CA THR A 462 -2.88 -1.61 15.08
C THR A 462 -2.76 -2.98 15.75
N SER A 463 -2.51 -4.01 14.95
CA SER A 463 -2.53 -5.41 15.37
C SER A 463 -1.16 -5.96 15.73
N LYS A 464 -0.09 -5.32 15.26
CA LYS A 464 1.30 -5.76 15.42
C LYS A 464 2.27 -4.58 15.47
N PRO A 465 3.41 -4.74 16.18
CA PRO A 465 4.47 -3.72 16.20
C PRO A 465 4.91 -3.26 14.81
N THR A 466 5.14 -4.18 13.88
CA THR A 466 5.56 -3.82 12.53
C THR A 466 4.51 -3.02 11.75
N GLU A 467 3.21 -3.27 11.99
CA GLU A 467 2.13 -2.47 11.42
C GLU A 467 2.10 -1.06 12.02
N ALA A 468 2.23 -0.93 13.34
CA ALA A 468 2.33 0.35 14.02
C ALA A 468 3.51 1.19 13.51
N LEU A 469 4.69 0.59 13.37
CA LEU A 469 5.86 1.27 12.81
C LEU A 469 5.62 1.80 11.40
N LYS A 470 4.90 1.06 10.55
CA LYS A 470 4.58 1.52 9.18
C LYS A 470 3.70 2.78 9.21
N PHE A 471 2.67 2.80 10.05
CA PHE A 471 1.81 3.97 10.16
C PHE A 471 2.51 5.17 10.81
N LEU A 472 3.35 4.96 11.82
CA LEU A 472 4.16 6.03 12.41
C LEU A 472 5.07 6.70 11.37
N HIS A 473 5.71 5.93 10.49
CA HIS A 473 6.57 6.45 9.42
C HIS A 473 5.82 6.93 8.16
N SER A 474 4.50 6.79 8.10
CA SER A 474 3.74 7.06 6.87
C SER A 474 3.52 8.55 6.58
N GLY A 475 3.72 9.42 7.58
CA GLY A 475 3.37 10.84 7.47
C GLY A 475 1.86 11.10 7.43
N LEU A 476 1.04 10.16 7.91
CA LEU A 476 -0.42 10.29 7.99
C LEU A 476 -0.81 11.57 8.74
N LYS A 477 -1.52 12.48 8.05
CA LYS A 477 -1.83 13.81 8.58
C LYS A 477 -2.90 13.72 9.66
N GLY A 478 -2.71 14.44 10.75
CA GLY A 478 -3.67 14.49 11.86
C GLY A 478 -3.65 13.25 12.77
N LEU A 479 -2.80 12.26 12.50
CA LEU A 479 -2.60 11.16 13.44
C LEU A 479 -1.92 11.69 14.70
N LYS A 480 -2.55 11.48 15.87
CA LYS A 480 -2.03 11.91 17.18
C LYS A 480 -1.76 10.76 18.14
N SER A 481 -2.43 9.62 17.93
CA SER A 481 -2.41 8.49 18.86
C SER A 481 -2.51 7.17 18.12
N VAL A 482 -1.63 6.23 18.47
CA VAL A 482 -1.61 4.85 17.96
C VAL A 482 -1.78 3.89 19.13
N LEU A 483 -2.81 3.06 19.07
CA LEU A 483 -3.00 1.94 19.99
C LEU A 483 -2.45 0.65 19.37
N LEU A 484 -1.57 -0.05 20.07
CA LEU A 484 -1.18 -1.42 19.75
C LEU A 484 -2.04 -2.40 20.56
N ALA A 485 -3.07 -2.96 19.92
CA ALA A 485 -3.99 -3.93 20.53
C ALA A 485 -3.44 -5.36 20.46
N TYR A 486 -2.20 -5.54 20.96
CA TYR A 486 -1.50 -6.82 20.99
C TYR A 486 -0.51 -6.85 22.16
N PRO A 487 -0.55 -7.85 23.06
CA PRO A 487 0.42 -7.96 24.16
C PRO A 487 1.85 -8.17 23.65
N VAL A 488 2.74 -7.22 23.97
CA VAL A 488 4.17 -7.31 23.61
C VAL A 488 4.96 -7.77 24.82
N VAL A 489 5.59 -8.93 24.72
CA VAL A 489 6.37 -9.56 25.81
C VAL A 489 7.88 -9.40 25.64
N HIS A 490 8.33 -8.65 24.64
CA HIS A 490 9.74 -8.44 24.35
C HIS A 490 10.09 -6.95 24.35
N THR A 491 10.99 -6.54 25.24
CA THR A 491 11.44 -5.16 25.41
C THR A 491 11.96 -4.57 24.09
N ASN A 492 12.77 -5.30 23.33
CA ASN A 492 13.34 -4.81 22.08
C ASN A 492 12.30 -4.40 21.01
N LYS A 493 11.17 -5.10 20.93
CA LYS A 493 10.07 -4.75 20.02
C LYS A 493 9.37 -3.47 20.48
N MET A 494 9.20 -3.32 21.80
CA MET A 494 8.60 -2.13 22.39
C MET A 494 9.54 -0.91 22.26
N THR A 495 10.83 -1.05 22.55
CA THR A 495 11.84 0.01 22.38
C THR A 495 11.81 0.58 20.96
N LYS A 496 11.75 -0.27 19.92
CA LYS A 496 11.65 0.19 18.52
C LYS A 496 10.41 1.04 18.27
N LEU A 497 9.26 0.66 18.85
CA LEU A 497 8.03 1.43 18.74
C LEU A 497 8.12 2.76 19.47
N LEU A 498 8.67 2.76 20.69
CA LEU A 498 8.81 3.97 21.50
C LEU A 498 9.75 4.98 20.88
N VAL A 499 10.89 4.55 20.34
CA VAL A 499 11.81 5.43 19.60
C VAL A 499 11.09 6.09 18.42
N ALA A 500 10.33 5.33 17.64
CA ALA A 500 9.55 5.89 16.53
C ALA A 500 8.45 6.84 17.03
N ALA A 501 7.70 6.46 18.07
CA ALA A 501 6.66 7.30 18.65
C ALA A 501 7.23 8.63 19.18
N GLN A 502 8.36 8.59 19.88
CA GLN A 502 9.07 9.77 20.38
C GLN A 502 9.55 10.66 19.22
N GLN A 503 10.14 10.08 18.18
CA GLN A 503 10.60 10.83 17.00
C GLN A 503 9.46 11.62 16.33
N PHE A 504 8.26 11.03 16.23
CA PHE A 504 7.10 11.66 15.61
C PHE A 504 6.16 12.35 16.60
N LYS A 505 6.54 12.44 17.89
CA LYS A 505 5.73 13.00 18.98
C LYS A 505 4.31 12.40 19.04
N MET A 506 4.23 11.08 18.90
CA MET A 506 2.97 10.32 18.92
C MET A 506 2.68 9.72 20.29
N GLU A 507 1.43 9.84 20.71
CA GLU A 507 0.92 9.09 21.84
C GLU A 507 0.87 7.60 21.48
N LEU A 508 1.62 6.77 22.20
CA LEU A 508 1.58 5.31 22.04
C LEU A 508 0.80 4.69 23.19
N ARG A 509 -0.33 4.04 22.86
CA ARG A 509 -1.10 3.20 23.78
C ARG A 509 -0.77 1.73 23.55
N VAL A 510 -0.63 0.94 24.61
CA VAL A 510 -0.34 -0.49 24.52
C VAL A 510 -1.23 -1.30 25.45
N THR A 511 -1.47 -2.56 25.10
CA THR A 511 -2.22 -3.49 25.95
C THR A 511 -1.32 -4.46 26.68
N VAL A 512 -1.62 -4.76 27.94
CA VAL A 512 -0.95 -5.81 28.73
C VAL A 512 -1.96 -6.74 29.41
N ASP A 513 -1.58 -8.00 29.58
CA ASP A 513 -2.36 -9.04 30.26
C ASP A 513 -1.49 -10.01 31.07
N SER A 514 -0.18 -9.77 31.12
CA SER A 514 0.80 -10.65 31.75
C SER A 514 1.93 -9.84 32.37
N ILE A 515 2.54 -10.41 33.41
CA ILE A 515 3.66 -9.77 34.11
C ILE A 515 4.85 -9.55 33.16
N ASN A 516 5.13 -10.53 32.29
CA ASN A 516 6.19 -10.42 31.28
C ASN A 516 5.90 -9.29 30.27
N GLY A 517 4.64 -9.09 29.88
CA GLY A 517 4.25 -7.98 29.02
C GLY A 517 4.43 -6.63 29.71
N LEU A 518 3.95 -6.51 30.95
CA LEU A 518 4.11 -5.30 31.75
C LEU A 518 5.59 -4.95 31.99
N ASP A 519 6.40 -5.92 32.38
CA ASP A 519 7.85 -5.75 32.56
C ASP A 519 8.55 -5.33 31.26
N ALA A 520 8.13 -5.91 30.13
CA ALA A 520 8.72 -5.58 28.83
C ALA A 520 8.42 -4.12 28.43
N VAL A 521 7.19 -3.66 28.68
CA VAL A 521 6.76 -2.27 28.43
C VAL A 521 7.50 -1.31 29.37
N GLU A 522 7.55 -1.58 30.67
CA GLU A 522 8.20 -0.70 31.64
C GLU A 522 9.70 -0.56 31.39
N LYS A 523 10.40 -1.67 31.10
CA LYS A 523 11.82 -1.63 30.73
C LYS A 523 12.07 -0.79 29.48
N ALA A 524 11.17 -0.88 28.50
CA ALA A 524 11.28 -0.11 27.27
C ALA A 524 11.04 1.38 27.52
N ALA A 525 10.01 1.72 28.32
CA ALA A 525 9.68 3.08 28.74
C ALA A 525 10.87 3.75 29.46
N ILE A 526 11.47 3.05 30.43
CA ILE A 526 12.68 3.49 31.14
C ILE A 526 13.82 3.72 30.15
N SER A 527 14.07 2.79 29.23
CA SER A 527 15.19 2.89 28.29
C SER A 527 15.07 4.06 27.30
N CYS A 528 13.85 4.46 26.95
CA CYS A 528 13.60 5.54 26.00
C CYS A 528 13.31 6.88 26.67
N ASP A 529 13.14 6.88 28.01
CA ASP A 529 12.61 8.01 28.79
C ASP A 529 11.35 8.60 28.14
N TYR A 530 10.40 7.74 27.79
CA TYR A 530 9.16 8.11 27.12
C TYR A 530 7.96 7.49 27.84
N PRO A 531 6.99 8.29 28.31
CA PRO A 531 5.82 7.77 29.01
C PRO A 531 4.97 6.91 28.07
N VAL A 532 4.46 5.79 28.60
CA VAL A 532 3.64 4.85 27.84
C VAL A 532 2.27 4.72 28.46
N HIS A 533 1.24 4.93 27.66
CA HIS A 533 -0.15 4.74 28.04
C HIS A 533 -0.51 3.25 27.99
N VAL A 534 -0.91 2.67 29.11
CA VAL A 534 -1.16 1.23 29.25
C VAL A 534 -2.64 0.96 29.52
N LEU A 535 -3.19 0.03 28.76
CA LEU A 535 -4.52 -0.54 29.00
C LEU A 535 -4.39 -2.01 29.40
N LEU A 536 -5.23 -2.45 30.35
CA LEU A 536 -5.36 -3.88 30.64
C LEU A 536 -6.26 -4.52 29.58
N HIS A 537 -5.79 -5.62 29.00
CA HIS A 537 -6.62 -6.42 28.10
C HIS A 537 -7.52 -7.33 28.94
N ILE A 538 -8.82 -7.21 28.75
CA ILE A 538 -9.85 -7.97 29.45
C ILE A 538 -10.44 -9.02 28.51
N ASP A 539 -10.53 -10.24 29.00
CA ASP A 539 -11.29 -11.29 28.35
C ASP A 539 -12.75 -11.21 28.77
N VAL A 540 -13.62 -11.08 27.78
CA VAL A 540 -15.08 -10.92 27.92
C VAL A 540 -15.82 -12.17 27.42
N GLY A 541 -15.15 -13.32 27.41
CA GLY A 541 -15.69 -14.61 26.94
C GLY A 541 -15.16 -15.06 25.59
N TYR A 542 -14.14 -14.39 25.04
CA TYR A 542 -13.51 -14.84 23.80
C TYR A 542 -12.45 -15.91 24.04
N HIS A 543 -11.84 -15.95 25.23
CA HIS A 543 -10.82 -16.93 25.59
C HIS A 543 -9.63 -16.95 24.63
N ARG A 544 -9.24 -15.75 24.15
CA ARG A 544 -8.11 -15.55 23.23
C ARG A 544 -6.91 -14.89 23.89
N VAL A 545 -7.14 -13.72 24.48
CA VAL A 545 -6.15 -12.83 25.12
C VAL A 545 -6.88 -12.06 26.21
N GLY A 546 -6.19 -11.71 27.29
CA GLY A 546 -6.72 -10.88 28.36
C GLY A 546 -6.94 -11.61 29.67
N MET A 547 -7.25 -10.83 30.70
CA MET A 547 -7.57 -11.32 32.05
C MET A 547 -9.09 -11.39 32.20
N GLU A 548 -9.58 -12.49 32.76
CA GLU A 548 -11.01 -12.70 33.01
C GLU A 548 -11.51 -11.90 34.22
N GLU A 549 -12.82 -11.70 34.30
CA GLU A 549 -13.44 -11.10 35.47
C GLU A 549 -13.11 -11.87 36.76
N GLY A 550 -12.70 -11.14 37.80
CA GLY A 550 -12.28 -11.72 39.08
C GLY A 550 -10.81 -12.12 39.16
N ASP A 551 -10.04 -12.00 38.07
CA ASP A 551 -8.60 -12.26 38.11
C ASP A 551 -7.88 -11.24 39.03
N PRO A 552 -7.18 -11.69 40.10
CA PRO A 552 -6.50 -10.79 41.03
C PRO A 552 -5.40 -9.94 40.38
N ARG A 553 -4.89 -10.36 39.20
CA ARG A 553 -3.89 -9.60 38.44
C ARG A 553 -4.43 -8.26 37.94
N ILE A 554 -5.74 -8.12 37.72
CA ILE A 554 -6.33 -6.86 37.25
C ILE A 554 -6.04 -5.72 38.23
N ALA A 555 -6.40 -5.91 39.51
CA ALA A 555 -6.16 -4.94 40.57
C ALA A 555 -4.66 -4.70 40.78
N ALA A 556 -3.85 -5.77 40.79
CA ALA A 556 -2.42 -5.67 40.98
C ALA A 556 -1.72 -4.89 39.85
N PHE A 557 -2.10 -5.13 38.59
CA PHE A 557 -1.50 -4.45 37.45
C PHE A 557 -1.97 -3.01 37.34
N ALA A 558 -3.26 -2.73 37.54
CA ALA A 558 -3.78 -1.36 37.55
C ALA A 558 -3.03 -0.50 38.57
N LYS A 559 -2.86 -0.99 39.80
CA LYS A 559 -2.11 -0.30 40.84
C LYS A 559 -0.63 -0.12 40.50
N ARG A 560 0.05 -1.18 40.02
CA ARG A 560 1.46 -1.09 39.62
C ARG A 560 1.70 -0.05 38.52
N ILE A 561 0.82 -0.01 37.52
CA ILE A 561 0.91 0.96 36.42
C ILE A 561 0.65 2.38 36.95
N HIS A 562 -0.37 2.55 37.80
CA HIS A 562 -0.71 3.84 38.41
C HIS A 562 0.41 4.42 39.28
N ASP A 563 1.11 3.57 40.04
CA ASP A 563 2.22 3.96 40.92
C ASP A 563 3.56 4.15 40.16
N SER A 564 3.62 3.79 38.87
CA SER A 564 4.84 3.89 38.06
C SER A 564 5.13 5.33 37.63
N LYS A 565 6.42 5.69 37.54
CA LYS A 565 6.86 6.99 37.01
C LYS A 565 6.99 7.01 35.48
N HIS A 566 6.99 5.84 34.84
CA HIS A 566 7.25 5.70 33.40
C HIS A 566 6.04 5.18 32.62
N LEU A 567 5.01 4.69 33.33
CA LEU A 567 3.78 4.20 32.74
C LEU A 567 2.60 5.05 33.20
N GLU A 568 1.61 5.17 32.34
CA GLU A 568 0.34 5.81 32.66
C GLU A 568 -0.79 4.79 32.54
N PHE A 569 -1.57 4.62 33.61
CA PHE A 569 -2.74 3.76 33.57
C PHE A 569 -3.89 4.47 32.84
N THR A 570 -4.14 4.05 31.61
CA THR A 570 -5.15 4.68 30.74
C THR A 570 -6.51 4.00 30.84
N GLY A 571 -6.55 2.72 31.21
CA GLY A 571 -7.80 2.04 31.51
C GLY A 571 -7.83 0.59 31.03
N ILE A 572 -8.97 0.18 30.47
CA ILE A 572 -9.24 -1.22 30.12
C ILE A 572 -9.74 -1.37 28.69
N LEU A 573 -9.42 -2.50 28.09
CA LEU A 573 -9.76 -2.82 26.71
C LEU A 573 -10.24 -4.26 26.56
N SER A 574 -11.35 -4.48 25.86
CA SER A 574 -11.84 -5.81 25.47
C SER A 574 -11.95 -5.97 23.97
N HIS A 575 -11.99 -7.22 23.49
CA HIS A 575 -12.42 -7.51 22.12
C HIS A 575 -13.32 -8.74 22.08
N ALA A 576 -14.62 -8.52 21.89
CA ALA A 576 -15.63 -9.56 21.69
C ALA A 576 -15.53 -10.24 20.30
N GLY A 577 -14.39 -10.84 19.98
CA GLY A 577 -14.17 -11.53 18.70
C GLY A 577 -14.95 -12.84 18.54
N HIS A 578 -15.57 -13.36 19.61
CA HIS A 578 -16.51 -14.48 19.52
C HIS A 578 -17.86 -14.07 18.92
N ALA A 579 -18.08 -12.76 18.63
CA ALA A 579 -19.20 -12.29 17.80
C ALA A 579 -19.23 -12.94 16.40
N TYR A 580 -18.08 -13.44 15.92
CA TYR A 580 -18.02 -14.20 14.67
C TYR A 580 -18.76 -15.54 14.72
N ALA A 581 -19.11 -16.05 15.92
CA ALA A 581 -19.92 -17.25 16.10
C ALA A 581 -21.43 -16.96 16.22
N CYS A 582 -21.84 -15.69 16.26
CA CYS A 582 -23.25 -15.31 16.25
C CYS A 582 -23.90 -15.63 14.90
N SER A 583 -25.20 -15.89 14.92
CA SER A 583 -25.96 -16.21 13.70
C SER A 583 -26.70 -15.00 13.12
N ASN A 584 -26.98 -13.99 13.93
CA ASN A 584 -27.83 -12.84 13.59
C ASN A 584 -27.45 -11.59 14.37
N ALA A 585 -28.08 -10.47 14.02
CA ALA A 585 -27.86 -9.16 14.66
C ALA A 585 -28.24 -9.15 16.15
N GLU A 586 -29.29 -9.86 16.54
CA GLU A 586 -29.78 -9.91 17.93
C GLU A 586 -28.77 -10.58 18.86
N GLU A 587 -28.18 -11.70 18.46
CA GLU A 587 -27.10 -12.38 19.19
C GLU A 587 -25.86 -11.50 19.31
N CYS A 588 -25.47 -10.81 18.23
CA CYS A 588 -24.38 -9.84 18.27
C CYS A 588 -24.65 -8.69 19.26
N ALA A 589 -25.88 -8.18 19.30
CA ALA A 589 -26.29 -7.12 20.24
C ALA A 589 -26.26 -7.60 21.70
N ALA A 590 -26.75 -8.82 21.97
CA ALA A 590 -26.72 -9.42 23.29
C ALA A 590 -25.26 -9.64 23.78
N LEU A 591 -24.38 -10.03 22.86
CA LEU A 591 -22.96 -10.17 23.14
C LEU A 591 -22.29 -8.83 23.43
N ALA A 592 -22.61 -7.79 22.65
CA ALA A 592 -22.14 -6.43 22.86
C ALA A 592 -22.53 -5.91 24.26
N GLU A 593 -23.75 -6.22 24.72
CA GLU A 593 -24.20 -5.88 26.08
C GLU A 593 -23.45 -6.67 27.15
N THR A 594 -23.21 -7.97 26.92
CA THR A 594 -22.41 -8.81 27.84
C THR A 594 -20.99 -8.26 28.00
N GLU A 595 -20.33 -7.90 26.90
CA GLU A 595 -19.02 -7.24 26.89
C GLU A 595 -19.05 -5.96 27.72
N ARG A 596 -20.05 -5.09 27.50
CA ARG A 596 -20.19 -3.82 28.23
C ARG A 596 -20.31 -4.06 29.73
N GLN A 597 -21.16 -5.00 30.15
CA GLN A 597 -21.42 -5.27 31.56
C GLN A 597 -20.18 -5.81 32.29
N ILE A 598 -19.43 -6.72 31.66
CA ILE A 598 -18.16 -7.22 32.22
C ILE A 598 -17.16 -6.06 32.39
N MET A 599 -17.03 -5.23 31.35
CA MET A 599 -16.10 -4.09 31.36
C MET A 599 -16.45 -3.08 32.46
N LEU A 600 -17.72 -2.78 32.68
CA LEU A 600 -18.15 -1.85 33.73
C LEU A 600 -17.92 -2.42 35.14
N ARG A 601 -18.18 -3.70 35.38
CA ARG A 601 -17.89 -4.33 36.69
C ARG A 601 -16.39 -4.32 36.99
N ILE A 602 -15.56 -4.58 35.99
CA ILE A 602 -14.10 -4.49 36.13
C ILE A 602 -13.64 -3.05 36.35
N LYS A 603 -14.23 -2.08 35.64
CA LYS A 603 -13.98 -0.66 35.91
C LYS A 603 -14.27 -0.32 37.37
N SER A 604 -15.47 -0.68 37.87
CA SER A 604 -15.86 -0.41 39.25
C SER A 604 -14.96 -1.09 40.27
N SER A 605 -14.45 -2.30 40.00
CA SER A 605 -13.53 -2.99 40.91
C SER A 605 -12.14 -2.35 40.99
N ILE A 606 -11.65 -1.78 39.89
CA ILE A 606 -10.40 -1.01 39.86
C ILE A 606 -10.59 0.36 40.54
N GLU A 607 -11.72 1.04 40.30
CA GLU A 607 -12.00 2.33 40.94
C GLU A 607 -12.19 2.19 42.46
N ALA A 608 -12.73 1.06 42.94
CA ALA A 608 -12.87 0.76 44.36
C ALA A 608 -11.54 0.68 45.12
N ILE A 609 -10.42 0.42 44.43
CA ILE A 609 -9.08 0.44 45.03
C ILE A 609 -8.36 1.79 44.85
N GLY A 610 -9.07 2.81 44.39
CA GLY A 610 -8.56 4.18 44.26
C GLY A 610 -7.80 4.48 42.97
N VAL A 611 -7.87 3.59 41.96
CA VAL A 611 -7.21 3.80 40.66
C VAL A 611 -8.26 4.24 39.62
N PRO A 612 -8.13 5.42 38.99
CA PRO A 612 -9.11 5.88 38.01
C PRO A 612 -9.05 5.05 36.71
N VAL A 613 -10.20 4.80 36.09
CA VAL A 613 -10.30 4.09 34.80
C VAL A 613 -10.91 5.04 33.75
N PRO A 614 -10.10 5.95 33.17
CA PRO A 614 -10.62 6.97 32.28
C PRO A 614 -11.05 6.42 30.92
N VAL A 615 -10.45 5.32 30.46
CA VAL A 615 -10.83 4.67 29.19
C VAL A 615 -11.42 3.28 29.43
N VAL A 616 -12.64 3.10 28.94
CA VAL A 616 -13.26 1.80 28.67
C VAL A 616 -13.39 1.67 27.16
N SER A 617 -12.51 0.86 26.56
CA SER A 617 -12.42 0.70 25.11
C SER A 617 -12.93 -0.69 24.70
N VAL A 618 -13.95 -0.76 23.85
CA VAL A 618 -14.58 -2.04 23.46
C VAL A 618 -14.65 -2.26 21.94
N GLY A 619 -15.07 -3.46 21.56
CA GLY A 619 -15.79 -3.60 20.31
C GLY A 619 -15.09 -4.30 19.15
N SER A 620 -15.93 -4.57 18.17
CA SER A 620 -15.66 -5.19 16.88
C SER A 620 -16.72 -4.68 15.90
N THR A 621 -16.50 -4.81 14.59
CA THR A 621 -17.54 -4.42 13.61
C THR A 621 -18.87 -5.14 13.86
N LEU A 622 -18.84 -6.40 14.26
CA LEU A 622 -20.04 -7.20 14.48
C LEU A 622 -20.81 -6.79 15.74
N THR A 623 -20.12 -6.31 16.77
CA THR A 623 -20.77 -5.84 18.01
C THR A 623 -21.21 -4.40 17.92
N GLU A 624 -20.49 -3.54 17.19
CA GLU A 624 -20.80 -2.11 17.14
C GLU A 624 -21.98 -1.78 16.21
N LEU A 625 -22.15 -2.52 15.10
CA LEU A 625 -23.28 -2.29 14.19
C LEU A 625 -24.65 -2.46 14.84
N PRO A 626 -24.90 -3.51 15.66
CA PRO A 626 -26.19 -3.71 16.33
C PRO A 626 -26.21 -3.25 17.80
N ARG A 627 -25.16 -2.59 18.31
CA ARG A 627 -25.08 -2.18 19.73
C ARG A 627 -26.22 -1.22 20.07
N LYS A 628 -26.91 -1.50 21.18
CA LYS A 628 -28.03 -0.68 21.66
C LYS A 628 -27.67 0.26 22.80
N ASN A 629 -26.62 -0.06 23.57
CA ASN A 629 -26.23 0.70 24.74
C ASN A 629 -24.71 0.97 24.75
N PHE A 630 -24.34 2.24 24.87
CA PHE A 630 -22.97 2.75 24.94
C PHE A 630 -22.62 3.31 26.32
N GLU A 631 -23.54 3.30 27.27
CA GLU A 631 -23.33 3.88 28.60
C GLU A 631 -22.09 3.29 29.29
N GLY A 632 -21.21 4.19 29.75
CA GLY A 632 -19.96 3.85 30.41
C GLY A 632 -18.83 3.38 29.49
N ILE A 633 -19.09 3.23 28.19
CA ILE A 633 -18.05 3.06 27.16
C ILE A 633 -17.51 4.44 26.79
N THR A 634 -16.21 4.52 26.53
CA THR A 634 -15.54 5.77 26.14
C THR A 634 -14.97 5.74 24.73
N GLU A 635 -14.67 4.54 24.22
CA GLU A 635 -14.03 4.35 22.92
C GLU A 635 -14.49 3.02 22.29
N ILE A 636 -14.71 3.02 20.97
CA ILE A 636 -15.00 1.83 20.17
C ILE A 636 -13.95 1.61 19.08
N ARG A 637 -13.66 0.34 18.76
CA ARG A 637 -12.55 -0.03 17.85
C ARG A 637 -12.90 -0.98 16.69
N PRO A 638 -13.99 -0.76 15.95
CA PRO A 638 -14.28 -1.54 14.75
C PRO A 638 -13.24 -1.29 13.64
N GLY A 639 -13.06 -2.27 12.74
CA GLY A 639 -12.10 -2.15 11.62
C GLY A 639 -12.64 -2.67 10.30
N ASN A 640 -13.23 -3.87 10.32
CA ASN A 640 -13.81 -4.52 9.15
C ASN A 640 -14.88 -3.66 8.44
N TYR A 641 -15.57 -2.82 9.20
CA TYR A 641 -16.68 -1.98 8.73
C TYR A 641 -16.37 -1.13 7.49
N VAL A 642 -15.10 -0.76 7.24
CA VAL A 642 -14.74 0.02 6.05
C VAL A 642 -15.01 -0.76 4.76
N PHE A 643 -14.76 -2.07 4.77
CA PHE A 643 -14.89 -2.97 3.63
C PHE A 643 -16.15 -3.81 3.67
N LEU A 644 -16.48 -4.29 4.87
CA LEU A 644 -17.43 -5.36 5.11
C LEU A 644 -17.04 -6.61 4.29
N ASP A 645 -17.84 -7.66 4.40
CA ASP A 645 -17.68 -8.92 3.66
C ASP A 645 -18.93 -9.76 3.89
N ARG A 646 -18.90 -11.04 3.48
CA ARG A 646 -20.04 -11.94 3.67
C ARG A 646 -20.42 -12.14 5.13
N THR A 647 -19.51 -11.98 6.10
CA THR A 647 -19.81 -12.29 7.51
C THR A 647 -20.90 -11.36 8.08
N PRO A 648 -20.73 -10.03 8.14
CA PRO A 648 -21.79 -9.14 8.60
C PRO A 648 -23.02 -9.15 7.68
N LEU A 649 -22.83 -9.37 6.37
CA LEU A 649 -23.94 -9.46 5.41
C LEU A 649 -24.86 -10.65 5.72
N ARG A 650 -24.27 -11.81 6.01
CA ARG A 650 -25.01 -13.04 6.35
C ARG A 650 -25.77 -12.96 7.66
N MET A 651 -25.20 -12.24 8.63
CA MET A 651 -25.85 -11.98 9.92
C MET A 651 -26.98 -10.94 9.83
N GLY A 652 -27.20 -10.34 8.65
CA GLY A 652 -28.20 -9.29 8.47
C GLY A 652 -27.81 -7.94 9.05
N LEU A 653 -26.53 -7.72 9.35
CA LEU A 653 -26.02 -6.44 9.89
C LEU A 653 -25.88 -5.37 8.81
N VAL A 654 -25.69 -5.78 7.55
CA VAL A 654 -25.45 -4.91 6.39
C VAL A 654 -26.12 -5.49 5.15
N ARG A 655 -26.16 -4.72 4.06
CA ARG A 655 -26.71 -5.07 2.76
C ARG A 655 -25.61 -5.17 1.69
N VAL A 656 -25.93 -5.71 0.53
CA VAL A 656 -24.95 -5.85 -0.57
C VAL A 656 -24.40 -4.49 -1.02
N LYS A 657 -25.21 -3.43 -1.04
CA LYS A 657 -24.77 -2.06 -1.31
C LYS A 657 -23.72 -1.52 -0.35
N ASP A 658 -23.60 -2.06 0.86
CA ASP A 658 -22.66 -1.56 1.87
C ASP A 658 -21.28 -2.18 1.66
N LEU A 659 -21.20 -3.32 0.96
CA LEU A 659 -19.95 -3.99 0.64
C LEU A 659 -19.11 -3.12 -0.26
N SER A 660 -17.99 -2.62 0.27
CA SER A 660 -17.09 -1.78 -0.51
C SER A 660 -15.92 -2.57 -1.11
N LEU A 661 -15.55 -3.73 -0.56
CA LEU A 661 -14.50 -4.59 -1.11
C LEU A 661 -15.09 -5.81 -1.83
N THR A 662 -14.63 -6.05 -3.06
CA THR A 662 -14.93 -7.24 -3.85
C THR A 662 -13.70 -7.74 -4.60
N VAL A 663 -13.76 -8.94 -5.17
CA VAL A 663 -12.68 -9.49 -6.00
C VAL A 663 -13.18 -9.73 -7.42
N LEU A 664 -12.55 -9.07 -8.38
CA LEU A 664 -12.80 -9.27 -9.79
C LEU A 664 -12.00 -10.46 -10.30
N VAL A 665 -12.67 -11.38 -11.00
CA VAL A 665 -12.10 -12.64 -11.51
C VAL A 665 -12.57 -12.90 -12.94
N THR A 666 -11.83 -13.71 -13.69
CA THR A 666 -12.20 -14.14 -15.04
C THR A 666 -12.38 -15.65 -15.10
N VAL A 667 -13.42 -16.09 -15.80
CA VAL A 667 -13.61 -17.51 -16.11
C VAL A 667 -12.57 -17.95 -17.15
N VAL A 668 -11.68 -18.84 -16.76
CA VAL A 668 -10.55 -19.30 -17.60
C VAL A 668 -10.78 -20.69 -18.19
N SER A 669 -11.70 -21.49 -17.64
CA SER A 669 -12.02 -22.80 -18.19
C SER A 669 -13.45 -23.20 -17.90
N VAL A 670 -14.10 -23.78 -18.91
CA VAL A 670 -15.42 -24.42 -18.78
C VAL A 670 -15.33 -25.77 -19.46
N ASN A 671 -15.70 -26.83 -18.73
CA ASN A 671 -15.85 -28.16 -19.28
C ASN A 671 -17.08 -28.84 -18.67
N LYS A 672 -17.37 -30.07 -19.10
CA LYS A 672 -18.52 -30.86 -18.63
C LYS A 672 -18.61 -31.04 -17.10
N HIS A 673 -17.51 -30.80 -16.38
CA HIS A 673 -17.43 -31.03 -14.94
C HIS A 673 -17.23 -29.75 -14.14
N ASN A 674 -16.59 -28.72 -14.70
CA ASN A 674 -16.10 -27.59 -13.92
C ASN A 674 -16.23 -26.26 -14.68
N ILE A 675 -16.50 -25.21 -13.90
CA ILE A 675 -16.30 -23.81 -14.25
C ILE A 675 -15.17 -23.28 -13.37
N ILE A 676 -14.11 -22.78 -13.99
CA ILE A 676 -12.89 -22.35 -13.28
C ILE A 676 -12.66 -20.86 -13.48
N VAL A 677 -12.38 -20.15 -12.38
CA VAL A 677 -11.92 -18.76 -12.37
C VAL A 677 -10.45 -18.65 -11.98
N ASP A 678 -9.81 -17.55 -12.37
CA ASP A 678 -8.39 -17.23 -12.14
C ASP A 678 -8.06 -16.69 -10.73
N ALA A 679 -8.94 -16.91 -9.75
CA ALA A 679 -8.69 -16.55 -8.36
C ALA A 679 -8.76 -17.77 -7.45
N GLY A 680 -7.62 -18.13 -6.86
CA GLY A 680 -7.50 -19.18 -5.86
C GLY A 680 -7.30 -18.63 -4.44
N SER A 681 -6.72 -19.45 -3.57
CA SER A 681 -6.46 -19.11 -2.17
C SER A 681 -5.44 -17.99 -1.97
N LYS A 682 -4.60 -17.70 -2.97
CA LYS A 682 -3.67 -16.56 -2.94
C LYS A 682 -4.34 -15.21 -3.13
N VAL A 683 -5.64 -15.19 -3.46
CA VAL A 683 -6.44 -13.95 -3.54
C VAL A 683 -7.65 -14.01 -2.61
N LEU A 684 -8.45 -15.08 -2.70
CA LEU A 684 -9.70 -15.21 -1.95
C LEU A 684 -9.52 -15.65 -0.49
N SER A 685 -8.32 -16.11 -0.12
CA SER A 685 -8.03 -16.85 1.11
C SER A 685 -8.77 -18.19 1.23
N SER A 686 -8.39 -19.01 2.19
CA SER A 686 -9.09 -20.26 2.52
C SER A 686 -10.10 -20.11 3.66
N ASP A 687 -10.44 -18.87 4.06
CA ASP A 687 -11.40 -18.63 5.13
C ASP A 687 -12.78 -19.13 4.71
N MET A 688 -13.41 -19.92 5.57
CA MET A 688 -14.80 -20.36 5.42
C MET A 688 -15.75 -19.33 6.05
N PRO A 689 -17.02 -19.32 5.65
CA PRO A 689 -18.03 -18.47 6.26
C PRO A 689 -18.11 -18.77 7.76
N ARG A 690 -18.13 -17.74 8.59
CA ARG A 690 -18.11 -17.88 10.06
C ARG A 690 -19.51 -17.95 10.68
N ALA A 691 -20.55 -17.59 9.93
CA ALA A 691 -21.95 -17.63 10.36
C ALA A 691 -22.80 -18.55 9.46
N GLY A 692 -23.69 -19.33 10.08
CA GLY A 692 -24.64 -20.20 9.40
C GLY A 692 -25.18 -21.31 10.31
N ALA A 693 -26.50 -21.34 10.53
CA ALA A 693 -27.14 -22.29 11.45
C ALA A 693 -27.03 -23.76 10.98
N ASN A 694 -27.04 -24.01 9.66
CA ASN A 694 -26.95 -25.35 9.10
C ASN A 694 -25.86 -25.42 8.00
N PRO A 695 -24.82 -26.27 8.15
CA PRO A 695 -23.72 -26.39 7.18
C PRO A 695 -24.13 -26.72 5.74
N THR A 696 -25.35 -27.19 5.54
CA THR A 696 -25.89 -27.56 4.22
C THR A 696 -26.58 -26.42 3.48
N ASP A 697 -26.86 -25.30 4.15
CA ASP A 697 -27.52 -24.17 3.49
C ASP A 697 -26.61 -23.54 2.43
N PHE A 698 -27.25 -22.94 1.42
CA PHE A 698 -26.58 -22.22 0.36
C PHE A 698 -25.59 -21.20 0.93
N GLY A 699 -24.37 -21.20 0.40
CA GLY A 699 -23.33 -20.27 0.78
C GLY A 699 -22.56 -20.62 2.06
N ASN A 700 -22.95 -21.67 2.82
CA ASN A 700 -22.25 -22.07 4.05
C ASN A 700 -21.00 -22.93 3.81
N LYS A 701 -20.86 -23.52 2.62
CA LYS A 701 -19.70 -24.33 2.23
C LYS A 701 -19.02 -23.81 0.96
N CYS A 702 -18.66 -22.54 0.96
CA CYS A 702 -17.98 -21.90 -0.16
C CYS A 702 -16.99 -20.82 0.30
N TYR A 703 -16.07 -20.44 -0.58
CA TYR A 703 -15.01 -19.45 -0.37
C TYR A 703 -15.41 -18.03 -0.82
N GLY A 704 -16.67 -17.86 -1.21
CA GLY A 704 -17.22 -16.60 -1.70
C GLY A 704 -18.43 -16.85 -2.61
N LEU A 705 -19.17 -15.77 -2.87
CA LEU A 705 -20.31 -15.76 -3.78
C LEU A 705 -19.96 -14.96 -5.02
N ALA A 706 -20.09 -15.58 -6.19
CA ALA A 706 -19.70 -15.00 -7.47
C ALA A 706 -20.93 -14.60 -8.31
N PHE A 707 -20.86 -13.43 -8.91
CA PHE A 707 -21.88 -12.83 -9.76
C PHE A 707 -21.26 -12.42 -11.08
N LEU A 708 -22.05 -12.32 -12.14
CA LEU A 708 -21.57 -11.66 -13.35
C LEU A 708 -21.31 -10.18 -13.05
N GLU A 709 -20.19 -9.64 -13.54
CA GLU A 709 -19.78 -8.26 -13.25
C GLU A 709 -20.89 -7.24 -13.58
N LYS A 710 -21.53 -7.40 -14.74
CA LYS A 710 -22.64 -6.54 -15.21
C LYS A 710 -23.90 -6.59 -14.34
N ASP A 711 -24.04 -7.60 -13.49
CA ASP A 711 -25.23 -7.81 -12.67
C ASP A 711 -25.02 -7.40 -11.22
N PHE A 712 -23.77 -7.27 -10.77
CA PHE A 712 -23.47 -7.07 -9.34
C PHE A 712 -24.08 -5.79 -8.77
N ASP A 713 -23.94 -4.66 -9.48
CA ASP A 713 -24.48 -3.38 -9.00
C ASP A 713 -26.02 -3.32 -9.00
N LEU A 714 -26.68 -4.24 -9.71
CA LEU A 714 -28.14 -4.32 -9.74
C LEU A 714 -28.74 -4.93 -8.46
N LEU A 715 -27.93 -5.61 -7.65
CA LEU A 715 -28.36 -6.14 -6.35
C LEU A 715 -28.75 -5.02 -5.38
N GLY A 716 -28.18 -3.81 -5.54
CA GLY A 716 -28.53 -2.63 -4.74
C GLY A 716 -28.70 -2.94 -3.25
N ASP A 717 -29.94 -2.76 -2.77
CA ASP A 717 -30.31 -2.89 -1.37
C ASP A 717 -30.58 -4.33 -0.92
N ASP A 718 -30.32 -5.36 -1.72
CA ASP A 718 -30.63 -6.75 -1.38
C ASP A 718 -29.80 -7.30 -0.20
N ALA A 719 -30.37 -8.31 0.46
CA ALA A 719 -29.68 -9.11 1.49
C ALA A 719 -28.71 -10.10 0.84
N GLU A 720 -27.94 -10.85 1.65
CA GLU A 720 -27.19 -11.97 1.09
C GLU A 720 -28.13 -12.92 0.34
N PRO A 721 -27.76 -13.38 -0.87
CA PRO A 721 -28.56 -14.40 -1.55
C PRO A 721 -28.69 -15.66 -0.69
N SER A 722 -29.92 -16.13 -0.50
CA SER A 722 -30.23 -17.38 0.20
C SER A 722 -30.24 -18.61 -0.73
N GLN A 723 -30.10 -18.39 -2.04
CA GLN A 723 -30.09 -19.41 -3.08
C GLN A 723 -29.35 -18.88 -4.31
N ASN A 724 -29.18 -19.73 -5.33
CA ASN A 724 -28.48 -19.38 -6.57
C ASN A 724 -29.16 -18.31 -7.44
N ARG A 725 -30.38 -17.88 -7.10
CA ARG A 725 -31.14 -16.88 -7.86
C ARG A 725 -31.74 -15.82 -6.93
N VAL A 726 -31.49 -14.55 -7.25
CA VAL A 726 -32.10 -13.40 -6.59
C VAL A 726 -33.07 -12.76 -7.58
N THR A 727 -34.34 -12.66 -7.20
CA THR A 727 -35.34 -11.94 -7.99
C THR A 727 -35.39 -10.50 -7.51
N LEU A 728 -34.97 -9.57 -8.36
CA LEU A 728 -35.05 -8.14 -8.09
C LEU A 728 -36.50 -7.66 -8.07
N ALA A 729 -36.75 -6.49 -7.50
CA ALA A 729 -38.08 -5.86 -7.44
C ALA A 729 -38.74 -5.67 -8.83
N ASN A 730 -37.94 -5.54 -9.89
CA ASN A 730 -38.41 -5.42 -11.27
C ASN A 730 -38.67 -6.78 -11.97
N GLY A 731 -38.58 -7.90 -11.24
CA GLY A 731 -38.78 -9.25 -11.75
C GLY A 731 -37.57 -9.86 -12.47
N ARG A 732 -36.46 -9.12 -12.62
CA ARG A 732 -35.23 -9.68 -13.21
C ARG A 732 -34.58 -10.65 -12.23
N GLU A 733 -34.18 -11.82 -12.73
CA GLU A 733 -33.38 -12.77 -11.95
C GLU A 733 -31.87 -12.50 -12.14
N ILE A 734 -31.15 -12.43 -11.03
CA ILE A 734 -29.68 -12.44 -10.97
C ILE A 734 -29.22 -13.81 -10.48
N VAL A 735 -28.24 -14.39 -11.17
CA VAL A 735 -27.65 -15.68 -10.79
C VAL A 735 -26.42 -15.47 -9.91
N CYS A 736 -26.34 -16.25 -8.83
CA CYS A 736 -25.23 -16.33 -7.90
C CYS A 736 -24.61 -17.73 -7.93
N PHE A 737 -23.27 -17.80 -7.98
CA PHE A 737 -22.49 -19.03 -7.99
C PHE A 737 -21.70 -19.17 -6.69
N GLU A 738 -21.60 -20.39 -6.15
CA GLU A 738 -20.75 -20.69 -5.00
C GLU A 738 -19.31 -20.99 -5.47
N VAL A 739 -18.31 -20.31 -4.90
CA VAL A 739 -16.91 -20.71 -5.06
C VAL A 739 -16.67 -21.93 -4.16
N SER A 740 -16.86 -23.12 -4.72
CA SER A 740 -16.95 -24.38 -3.96
C SER A 740 -15.60 -24.98 -3.55
N LYS A 741 -14.53 -24.66 -4.29
CA LYS A 741 -13.18 -25.20 -4.08
C LYS A 741 -12.14 -24.17 -4.50
N LEU A 742 -10.98 -24.22 -3.85
CA LEU A 742 -9.80 -23.44 -4.23
C LEU A 742 -8.58 -24.36 -4.44
N SER A 743 -7.73 -23.96 -5.37
CA SER A 743 -6.29 -24.24 -5.40
C SER A 743 -5.56 -22.92 -5.15
N GLU A 744 -4.24 -22.86 -5.34
CA GLU A 744 -3.50 -21.61 -5.14
C GLU A 744 -4.00 -20.46 -6.05
N GLU A 745 -4.17 -20.75 -7.35
CA GLU A 745 -4.50 -19.74 -8.38
C GLU A 745 -5.88 -19.94 -9.02
N HIS A 746 -6.57 -21.04 -8.74
CA HIS A 746 -7.87 -21.35 -9.35
C HIS A 746 -8.98 -21.53 -8.33
N GLY A 747 -10.16 -21.03 -8.68
CA GLY A 747 -11.42 -21.24 -7.95
C GLY A 747 -12.44 -21.99 -8.79
N TRP A 748 -13.19 -22.90 -8.16
CA TRP A 748 -14.25 -23.68 -8.81
C TRP A 748 -15.61 -23.07 -8.53
N LEU A 749 -16.29 -22.59 -9.57
CA LEU A 749 -17.69 -22.20 -9.46
C LEU A 749 -18.57 -23.44 -9.58
N LYS A 750 -19.52 -23.58 -8.66
CA LYS A 750 -20.52 -24.64 -8.71
C LYS A 750 -21.55 -24.34 -9.81
N GLN A 751 -21.76 -25.30 -10.70
CA GLN A 751 -22.79 -25.22 -11.74
C GLN A 751 -24.18 -25.04 -11.11
N VAL A 752 -24.99 -24.15 -11.68
CA VAL A 752 -26.37 -23.92 -11.26
C VAL A 752 -27.31 -24.62 -12.22
N ASP A 753 -28.27 -25.38 -11.69
CA ASP A 753 -29.23 -26.12 -12.49
C ASP A 753 -30.10 -25.17 -13.32
N GLY A 754 -30.24 -25.51 -14.61
CA GLY A 754 -31.00 -24.70 -15.57
C GLY A 754 -30.38 -23.34 -15.90
N VAL A 755 -29.14 -23.06 -15.51
CA VAL A 755 -28.39 -21.85 -15.92
C VAL A 755 -27.20 -22.26 -16.80
N PRO A 756 -27.01 -21.67 -17.99
CA PRO A 756 -25.80 -21.89 -18.77
C PRO A 756 -24.55 -21.50 -17.99
N ALA A 757 -23.47 -22.28 -18.14
CA ALA A 757 -22.18 -21.90 -17.60
C ALA A 757 -21.74 -20.54 -18.18
N PRO A 758 -21.14 -19.65 -17.37
CA PRO A 758 -20.55 -18.42 -17.89
C PRO A 758 -19.47 -18.74 -18.94
N ALA A 759 -19.36 -17.92 -19.99
CA ALA A 759 -18.38 -18.18 -21.06
C ALA A 759 -16.92 -18.00 -20.57
N ILE A 760 -15.97 -18.66 -21.23
CA ILE A 760 -14.54 -18.37 -21.04
C ILE A 760 -14.27 -16.90 -21.42
N GLY A 761 -13.50 -16.19 -20.60
CA GLY A 761 -13.26 -14.75 -20.71
C GLY A 761 -14.33 -13.89 -20.02
N GLN A 762 -15.41 -14.49 -19.51
CA GLN A 762 -16.44 -13.75 -18.77
C GLN A 762 -15.88 -13.28 -17.41
N ARG A 763 -16.00 -11.98 -17.16
CA ARG A 763 -15.65 -11.35 -15.88
C ARG A 763 -16.76 -11.52 -14.85
N MET A 764 -16.34 -11.75 -13.61
CA MET A 764 -17.20 -12.02 -12.46
C MET A 764 -16.70 -11.26 -11.24
N ILE A 765 -17.62 -10.96 -10.33
CA ILE A 765 -17.38 -10.32 -9.05
C ILE A 765 -17.61 -11.34 -7.95
N VAL A 766 -16.60 -11.55 -7.11
CA VAL A 766 -16.68 -12.42 -5.93
C VAL A 766 -16.79 -11.55 -4.69
N ILE A 767 -17.83 -11.77 -3.89
CA ILE A 767 -17.89 -11.28 -2.52
C ILE A 767 -17.09 -12.25 -1.65
N PRO A 768 -15.96 -11.83 -1.05
CA PRO A 768 -15.13 -12.71 -0.23
C PRO A 768 -15.76 -12.98 1.14
N ASN A 769 -15.39 -14.09 1.75
CA ASN A 769 -15.85 -14.42 3.11
C ASN A 769 -15.29 -13.46 4.17
N HIS A 770 -14.06 -12.98 3.99
CA HIS A 770 -13.37 -12.17 4.98
C HIS A 770 -12.39 -11.18 4.33
N SER A 771 -12.74 -9.89 4.33
CA SER A 771 -12.00 -8.85 3.60
C SER A 771 -10.61 -8.55 4.16
N CYS A 772 -10.40 -8.73 5.48
CA CYS A 772 -9.10 -8.47 6.12
C CYS A 772 -7.99 -9.38 5.58
N VAL A 773 -8.31 -10.65 5.33
CA VAL A 773 -7.32 -11.64 4.85
C VAL A 773 -7.03 -11.41 3.39
N VAL A 774 -8.08 -11.18 2.57
CA VAL A 774 -7.94 -10.81 1.15
C VAL A 774 -7.04 -9.59 0.98
N THR A 775 -7.24 -8.55 1.78
CA THR A 775 -6.41 -7.33 1.72
C THR A 775 -4.94 -7.61 2.03
N ASN A 776 -4.65 -8.50 2.98
CA ASN A 776 -3.28 -8.86 3.32
C ASN A 776 -2.58 -9.75 2.26
N LEU A 777 -3.33 -10.24 1.26
CA LEU A 777 -2.79 -11.04 0.15
C LEU A 777 -2.41 -10.20 -1.08
N THR A 778 -2.80 -8.92 -1.12
CA THR A 778 -2.51 -8.00 -2.24
C THR A 778 -1.62 -6.83 -1.80
N ASP A 779 -0.77 -6.35 -2.71
CA ASP A 779 0.03 -5.13 -2.51
C ASP A 779 -0.79 -3.85 -2.73
N SER A 780 -1.95 -3.96 -3.39
CA SER A 780 -2.72 -2.81 -3.88
C SER A 780 -4.21 -3.10 -3.99
N LEU A 781 -5.02 -2.06 -3.81
CA LEU A 781 -6.47 -2.06 -3.93
C LEU A 781 -6.87 -1.20 -5.13
N TYR A 782 -7.63 -1.78 -6.06
CA TYR A 782 -8.13 -1.07 -7.25
C TYR A 782 -9.39 -0.30 -6.90
N VAL A 783 -9.32 1.02 -6.93
CA VAL A 783 -10.38 1.89 -6.42
C VAL A 783 -11.30 2.31 -7.56
N GLN A 784 -12.57 1.97 -7.41
CA GLN A 784 -13.68 2.41 -8.24
C GLN A 784 -14.28 3.68 -7.62
N GLY A 785 -14.29 4.77 -8.38
CA GLY A 785 -14.77 6.08 -7.96
C GLY A 785 -14.87 7.02 -9.16
N GLU A 786 -14.97 8.33 -8.91
CA GLU A 786 -14.99 9.36 -9.97
C GLU A 786 -13.76 9.28 -10.88
N HIS A 787 -12.61 8.92 -10.29
CA HIS A 787 -11.39 8.58 -11.01
C HIS A 787 -10.87 7.22 -10.54
N SER A 788 -10.58 6.32 -11.48
CA SER A 788 -9.91 5.05 -11.18
C SER A 788 -8.50 5.31 -10.67
N LYS A 789 -8.17 4.70 -9.52
CA LYS A 789 -6.87 4.88 -8.85
C LYS A 789 -6.51 3.64 -8.04
N VAL A 790 -5.27 3.56 -7.59
CA VAL A 790 -4.78 2.46 -6.75
C VAL A 790 -4.44 2.98 -5.36
N TRP A 791 -4.92 2.30 -4.32
CA TRP A 791 -4.46 2.52 -2.95
C TRP A 791 -3.49 1.42 -2.52
N LYS A 792 -2.39 1.82 -1.88
CA LYS A 792 -1.34 0.88 -1.47
C LYS A 792 -1.70 0.20 -0.15
N VAL A 793 -1.46 -1.10 -0.07
CA VAL A 793 -1.52 -1.85 1.19
C VAL A 793 -0.18 -1.69 1.93
N LEU A 794 -0.04 -0.55 2.61
CA LEU A 794 1.18 -0.08 3.31
C LEU A 794 1.84 -1.15 4.20
N SER A 795 1.04 -1.87 4.99
CA SER A 795 1.53 -2.81 6.00
C SER A 795 1.19 -4.28 5.70
N ARG A 796 1.16 -4.63 4.40
CA ARG A 796 1.04 -6.03 3.95
C ARG A 796 2.14 -6.88 4.58
N GLY A 797 1.76 -8.04 5.13
CA GLY A 797 2.72 -8.99 5.71
C GLY A 797 3.38 -8.51 7.01
N CYS A 798 3.06 -7.32 7.54
CA CYS A 798 3.53 -6.83 8.83
C CYS A 798 2.87 -7.60 9.98
N THR A 799 3.40 -8.80 10.25
CA THR A 799 2.87 -9.74 11.25
C THR A 799 3.76 -9.88 12.51
N GLN A 800 4.89 -9.15 12.54
CA GLN A 800 5.93 -9.24 13.58
C GLN A 800 5.78 -8.23 14.71
#